data_AF-A0A2D5B8F8-F1
#
_entry.id   AF-A0A2D5B8F8-F1
#
_cell.length_a   1.000
_cell.length_b   1.000
_cell.length_c   1.000
_cell.angle_alpha   90.00
_cell.angle_beta   90.00
_cell.angle_gamma   90.00
#
_symmetry.space_group_name_H-M   'P 1'
#
loop_
_entity.id
_entity.type
_entity.pdbx_description
1 polymer ?
#
loop_
_entity_poly.entity_id
_entity_poly.type
_entity_poly.pdbx_seq_one_letter_code
_entity_poly.pdbx_strand_id
1 'polypeptide(L)'
;MRSSLKMNKTTYVLSAGFIGLLGTLILSQPSAKAGGNDGTVCGGVGPDVIVGDIRGTSNYPSVDGIEAFAFGTDSCNIGDEELLWNSQSASKPVIGQHLYRIKDGRLEMLGQGWLKNGFFALSDDLCGCGCIGTDGSMLGVGCSDLYSSGLNGSQNGMSPKYEVNAYSGIYTYPGYNLTASGDGIYKRLQVAISDLDPSQNGGGTYIVEAQYVSPDDAAAGNGFNNTSCVEGAVSGSGDSWNIAVDGYDTMRELTAVEAWREFDSEVYVSNVYVENEGRLLVGSKVNDLGGGVLEYVYAVQNQNSDRSVDTFTVPVDPAGSYYDFGFNDVEYHSGSPVDGTDWSPTVSGGFITWECPETYSQNQWANAIRWGTVYTFSFKTTVGSQAAAVDLGIFKPASGGSNAGTASGIALTPTASGGGGGGDCNGNGTADGDDIASGSSTDCNSNGVPDECESLDSCEPSMVQVASGYGPLTDAISPPGDSSRMFIVEQTGRIKIMSLSDYSTQGTFLNISGQISTGGERGLLGMCFDPNYASNGRFYVNYTNSGGNTVISRFTVSGDPGVADSGSEVILKTIAQDFSNHNGGGMKIGPDGMLYVGMGDGGSGGDPNNRAQNPSSLLGKILRLDPGNPPNYIPADNPFVGTSSTRDEIWALGMRNPWRITFDRQTGDFWVGDVGQNAYEEIDFEEAGSGGGLNYGWRCYEGDATYDTSGCSGSSSYVFPIHDYNHSGGACTVIGGFVYRGCAVPQYQGLYFYAEYCADWIKVFREDNGVAVDFDDVSSELGWSGSNGAIASFAEDEAGELYVLTLSGTIYKMMCVGAPECGNGIVEAGEECDDGNDTAGDGCFECQVEQGGNTASNLCANAPEAAIGANPFDTTSAGAELADPDDSQCDGTYLDWSNSADVWYRFSPGLSGYLTLSTCDSSSYDTSMALYQGDDCSNLVQVACNGDGSGGSGCQEYFSFIGGYETTGGETYWIRLGGWQGATGAGTLTLDYEATGSDCNSNGIDDAVDIVEGKSTDCNSNDVPDECDIADGTLADCDGGPVGVIAGGEALVGTWCFGCHGPDGGGGKAFPGPSLRDKTRTDIWAKLISPTDHPGGAHDEFTQQDFADLEAFLADGGSRGRPDLVPDICQELEDCDDDGTSDGCELESGTQLDLNYDGVPDDCQDEPCPGDISGNGVVDVSDLLQVISDWGASGGPSDCASSAGAIPDGTVNVSDLLYIISQWGCVG
;
A
#
# COMPACT_ATOMS: atom_id res chain seq x y z
N MET A 1 9.22 -29.35 21.33
CA MET A 1 10.60 -29.65 21.82
C MET A 1 11.41 -28.38 21.60
N ARG A 2 11.77 -27.53 22.58
CA ARG A 2 12.64 -27.64 23.77
C ARG A 2 12.21 -26.49 24.72
N SER A 3 11.72 -26.66 25.96
CA SER A 3 12.38 -26.95 27.26
C SER A 3 13.53 -26.02 27.72
N SER A 4 13.17 -25.07 28.60
CA SER A 4 13.75 -24.81 29.95
C SER A 4 15.20 -24.32 30.11
N LEU A 5 15.38 -23.14 30.73
CA LEU A 5 16.41 -22.88 31.76
C LEU A 5 16.13 -21.59 32.57
N LYS A 6 15.66 -21.76 33.81
CA LYS A 6 15.80 -20.78 34.90
C LYS A 6 17.15 -21.00 35.59
N MET A 7 17.95 -19.95 35.85
CA MET A 7 18.93 -19.95 36.95
C MET A 7 19.13 -18.57 37.63
N ASN A 8 18.70 -18.55 38.89
CA ASN A 8 19.13 -17.80 40.08
C ASN A 8 20.22 -16.70 40.00
N LYS A 9 19.87 -15.49 40.47
CA LYS A 9 20.80 -14.49 41.05
C LYS A 9 21.10 -14.83 42.52
N THR A 10 22.39 -14.89 42.89
CA THR A 10 22.86 -14.96 44.27
C THR A 10 23.73 -13.74 44.60
N THR A 11 23.44 -13.13 45.74
CA THR A 11 24.05 -11.97 46.41
C THR A 11 25.56 -12.11 46.69
N TYR A 12 26.34 -11.01 46.60
CA TYR A 12 27.45 -10.72 47.50
C TYR A 12 27.68 -9.20 47.70
N VAL A 13 27.66 -8.80 48.97
CA VAL A 13 28.12 -7.53 49.54
C VAL A 13 29.63 -7.66 49.82
N LEU A 14 30.44 -6.63 49.56
CA LEU A 14 31.65 -6.31 50.35
C LEU A 14 32.15 -4.87 50.11
N SER A 15 32.67 -4.30 51.20
CA SER A 15 32.95 -2.89 51.48
C SER A 15 34.42 -2.49 51.30
N ALA A 16 34.63 -1.26 50.80
CA ALA A 16 35.70 -0.26 51.01
C ALA A 16 37.18 -0.65 51.26
N GLY A 17 38.08 -0.06 50.48
CA GLY A 17 39.51 0.09 50.78
C GLY A 17 40.26 1.03 49.81
N PHE A 18 40.68 2.20 50.28
CA PHE A 18 41.52 3.21 49.61
C PHE A 18 42.98 2.74 49.42
N ILE A 19 43.62 3.08 48.29
CA ILE A 19 45.01 3.61 48.11
C ILE A 19 45.19 3.95 46.62
N GLY A 20 45.64 5.18 46.33
CA GLY A 20 45.77 5.70 44.97
C GLY A 20 47.13 5.44 44.31
N LEU A 21 47.17 5.65 42.99
CA LEU A 21 48.31 6.23 42.26
C LEU A 21 47.82 6.70 40.88
N LEU A 22 48.34 7.83 40.42
CA LEU A 22 48.04 8.43 39.12
C LEU A 22 48.32 7.47 37.96
N GLY A 23 47.34 7.33 37.09
CA GLY A 23 47.45 6.83 35.73
C GLY A 23 46.22 7.29 34.98
N THR A 24 46.40 8.16 34.00
CA THR A 24 45.37 8.70 33.11
C THR A 24 44.67 7.52 32.44
N LEU A 25 43.50 7.14 32.95
CA LEU A 25 42.62 6.18 32.30
C LEU A 25 41.63 7.02 31.49
N ILE A 26 41.81 7.01 30.17
CA ILE A 26 40.76 7.40 29.23
C ILE A 26 39.61 6.44 29.53
N LEU A 27 38.58 6.93 30.20
CA LEU A 27 37.31 6.23 30.32
C LEU A 27 36.70 6.28 28.92
N SER A 28 36.89 5.20 28.17
CA SER A 28 36.02 4.86 27.05
C SER A 28 34.59 4.95 27.57
N GLN A 29 33.82 5.88 27.02
CA GLN A 29 32.37 5.85 27.13
C GLN A 29 31.93 4.44 26.71
N PRO A 30 31.04 3.75 27.46
CA PRO A 30 30.38 2.61 26.86
C PRO A 30 29.69 3.12 25.60
N SER A 31 29.98 2.50 24.45
CA SER A 31 29.28 2.78 23.20
C SER A 31 27.80 2.96 23.50
N ALA A 32 27.23 4.08 23.02
CA ALA A 32 25.80 4.17 22.82
C ALA A 32 25.38 2.88 22.13
N LYS A 33 24.67 2.04 22.87
CA LYS A 33 23.97 0.94 22.25
C LYS A 33 22.81 1.64 21.55
N ALA A 34 22.73 1.52 20.23
CA ALA A 34 21.57 2.00 19.48
C ALA A 34 20.32 1.41 20.18
N GLY A 35 19.59 2.28 20.87
CA GLY A 35 18.24 1.98 21.32
C GLY A 35 17.38 1.81 20.08
N GLY A 36 16.42 0.89 20.15
CA GLY A 36 15.70 0.31 19.00
C GLY A 36 15.50 1.22 17.79
N ASN A 37 16.19 0.89 16.69
CA ASN A 37 15.99 1.46 15.35
C ASN A 37 14.92 0.67 14.56
N ASP A 38 13.81 0.26 15.19
CA ASP A 38 12.69 -0.39 14.48
C ASP A 38 11.59 0.63 14.10
N GLY A 39 11.91 1.90 13.79
CA GLY A 39 10.82 2.82 13.43
C GLY A 39 11.12 4.22 12.88
N THR A 40 12.28 4.85 13.12
CA THR A 40 12.47 6.22 12.59
C THR A 40 12.79 6.17 11.10
N VAL A 41 11.79 6.44 10.28
CA VAL A 41 11.95 6.66 8.83
C VAL A 41 12.38 8.11 8.62
N CYS A 42 13.60 8.30 8.14
CA CYS A 42 14.02 9.61 7.64
C CYS A 42 13.33 9.87 6.28
N GLY A 43 12.86 11.08 6.04
CA GLY A 43 12.12 11.44 4.82
C GLY A 43 10.67 11.86 5.05
N GLY A 44 10.37 12.46 6.22
CA GLY A 44 9.12 13.19 6.39
C GLY A 44 9.01 14.35 5.38
N VAL A 45 7.78 14.75 5.05
CA VAL A 45 7.53 15.86 4.12
C VAL A 45 7.41 17.16 4.89
N GLY A 46 8.15 18.17 4.44
CA GLY A 46 8.24 19.48 5.07
C GLY A 46 9.07 19.48 6.37
N PRO A 47 8.94 20.55 7.17
CA PRO A 47 9.43 20.62 8.55
C PRO A 47 8.84 19.49 9.42
N ASP A 48 9.67 18.60 9.99
CA ASP A 48 9.20 17.52 10.87
C ASP A 48 10.15 17.32 12.06
N VAL A 49 9.74 17.75 13.26
CA VAL A 49 10.55 17.65 14.48
C VAL A 49 10.01 16.63 15.47
N ILE A 50 10.78 15.58 15.71
CA ILE A 50 10.50 14.58 16.74
C ILE A 50 11.45 14.68 17.93
N VAL A 51 11.11 14.00 19.03
CA VAL A 51 12.05 13.70 20.11
C VAL A 51 12.83 12.44 19.74
N GLY A 52 14.08 12.60 19.30
CA GLY A 52 14.93 11.47 18.90
C GLY A 52 15.45 10.64 20.09
N ASP A 53 15.70 11.26 21.23
CA ASP A 53 16.11 10.54 22.46
C ASP A 53 15.78 11.35 23.72
N ILE A 54 15.50 10.65 24.82
CA ILE A 54 15.34 11.22 26.16
C ILE A 54 16.43 10.63 27.07
N ARG A 55 17.38 11.46 27.49
CA ARG A 55 18.61 11.01 28.13
C ARG A 55 19.11 11.92 29.22
N GLY A 56 19.79 11.36 30.20
CA GLY A 56 20.40 12.09 31.31
C GLY A 56 19.39 12.80 32.22
N THR A 57 19.73 12.88 33.50
CA THR A 57 18.84 13.46 34.53
C THR A 57 19.55 14.54 35.32
N SER A 58 18.91 15.70 35.45
CA SER A 58 19.32 16.77 36.36
C SER A 58 18.36 16.84 37.54
N ASN A 59 18.87 16.59 38.74
CA ASN A 59 18.13 16.68 39.99
C ASN A 59 18.36 18.06 40.64
N TYR A 60 17.30 18.66 41.17
CA TYR A 60 17.35 19.96 41.81
C TYR A 60 16.92 19.89 43.27
N PRO A 61 17.38 20.83 44.13
CA PRO A 61 17.06 20.77 45.56
C PRO A 61 15.55 20.73 45.81
N SER A 62 15.11 19.72 46.56
CA SER A 62 13.72 19.58 46.97
C SER A 62 13.24 20.78 47.79
N VAL A 63 11.97 21.16 47.62
CA VAL A 63 11.33 22.22 48.42
C VAL A 63 9.97 21.72 48.89
N ASP A 64 9.71 21.81 50.19
CA ASP A 64 8.42 21.48 50.82
C ASP A 64 7.83 20.10 50.43
N GLY A 65 8.68 19.09 50.29
CA GLY A 65 8.27 17.71 49.96
C GLY A 65 8.14 17.43 48.46
N ILE A 66 8.53 18.37 47.61
CA ILE A 66 8.56 18.23 46.15
C ILE A 66 10.00 18.10 45.68
N GLU A 67 10.28 17.08 44.88
CA GLU A 67 11.53 16.93 44.12
C GLU A 67 11.34 17.56 42.73
N ALA A 68 12.41 18.11 42.14
CA ALA A 68 12.36 18.64 40.79
C ALA A 68 13.42 18.02 39.88
N PHE A 69 13.00 17.75 38.66
CA PHE A 69 13.79 17.11 37.62
C PHE A 69 13.83 17.94 36.35
N ALA A 70 14.79 17.60 35.50
CA ALA A 70 14.76 17.85 34.08
C ALA A 70 15.52 16.73 33.37
N PHE A 71 15.08 16.39 32.18
CA PHE A 71 15.69 15.35 31.36
C PHE A 71 16.35 15.97 30.14
N GLY A 72 17.41 15.37 29.63
CA GLY A 72 17.97 15.80 28.35
C GLY A 72 17.12 15.25 27.20
N THR A 73 17.08 15.98 26.10
CA THR A 73 16.34 15.61 24.90
C THR A 73 17.18 15.91 23.67
N ASP A 74 17.04 15.09 22.65
CA ASP A 74 17.55 15.38 21.31
C ASP A 74 16.34 15.63 20.42
N SER A 75 16.24 16.83 19.83
CA SER A 75 15.30 17.04 18.72
C SER A 75 15.89 16.46 17.47
N CYS A 76 15.07 15.85 16.63
CA CYS A 76 15.46 15.37 15.31
C CYS A 76 14.56 15.97 14.25
N ASN A 77 15.16 16.67 13.27
CA ASN A 77 14.45 17.04 12.06
C ASN A 77 14.52 15.86 11.08
N ILE A 78 13.45 15.06 11.02
CA ILE A 78 13.37 13.89 10.14
C ILE A 78 12.73 14.21 8.78
N GLY A 79 12.31 15.46 8.60
CA GLY A 79 11.70 15.97 7.38
C GLY A 79 12.71 16.39 6.32
N ASP A 80 12.22 16.93 5.21
CA ASP A 80 13.02 17.37 4.05
C ASP A 80 13.21 18.90 3.95
N GLU A 81 12.66 19.67 4.90
CA GLU A 81 12.87 21.12 5.02
C GLU A 81 13.48 21.55 6.37
N GLU A 82 14.13 22.72 6.38
CA GLU A 82 14.72 23.28 7.60
C GLU A 82 13.66 23.84 8.57
N LEU A 83 13.86 23.61 9.87
CA LEU A 83 12.97 24.06 10.95
C LEU A 83 13.45 25.35 11.61
N LEU A 84 12.61 26.38 11.73
CA LEU A 84 13.04 27.64 12.34
C LEU A 84 13.38 27.48 13.83
N TRP A 85 14.58 27.89 14.22
CA TRP A 85 15.11 27.75 15.58
C TRP A 85 15.61 29.06 16.21
N ASN A 86 15.31 30.18 15.55
CA ASN A 86 15.83 31.50 15.87
C ASN A 86 15.50 31.92 17.32
N SER A 87 16.53 32.20 18.12
CA SER A 87 16.42 32.59 19.54
C SER A 87 15.46 33.75 19.85
N GLN A 88 15.16 34.64 18.88
CA GLN A 88 14.39 35.87 19.09
C GLN A 88 13.00 35.87 18.44
N SER A 89 12.47 34.72 18.01
CA SER A 89 11.14 34.61 17.41
C SER A 89 10.18 33.75 18.24
N ALA A 90 8.89 33.83 17.89
CA ALA A 90 7.84 32.93 18.37
C ALA A 90 7.69 31.66 17.50
N SER A 91 8.50 31.55 16.44
CA SER A 91 8.44 30.43 15.48
C SER A 91 9.37 29.29 15.83
N LYS A 92 10.20 29.46 16.87
CA LYS A 92 11.06 28.41 17.40
C LYS A 92 10.27 27.43 18.25
N PRO A 93 10.73 26.18 18.39
CA PRO A 93 10.01 25.20 19.16
C PRO A 93 10.06 25.46 20.66
N VAL A 94 9.08 24.87 21.32
CA VAL A 94 9.00 24.73 22.76
C VAL A 94 9.04 23.25 23.15
N ILE A 95 9.70 22.94 24.26
CA ILE A 95 9.96 21.55 24.71
C ILE A 95 9.21 21.31 26.01
N GLY A 96 8.27 20.37 25.98
CA GLY A 96 7.53 19.88 27.15
C GLY A 96 8.18 18.65 27.76
N GLN A 97 8.04 18.49 29.09
CA GLN A 97 8.48 17.29 29.81
C GLN A 97 7.45 16.89 30.86
N HIS A 98 7.17 15.59 30.94
CA HIS A 98 6.19 14.99 31.84
C HIS A 98 6.75 13.73 32.49
N LEU A 99 6.23 13.39 33.66
CA LEU A 99 6.53 12.15 34.35
C LEU A 99 5.23 11.43 34.70
N TYR A 100 5.19 10.14 34.41
CA TYR A 100 4.09 9.24 34.68
C TYR A 100 4.54 8.04 35.50
N ARG A 101 3.58 7.36 36.09
CA ARG A 101 3.75 6.05 36.73
C ARG A 101 2.67 5.11 36.26
N ILE A 102 3.09 3.93 35.80
CA ILE A 102 2.20 2.78 35.63
C ILE A 102 2.27 1.95 36.91
N LYS A 103 1.13 1.79 37.59
CA LYS A 103 1.04 0.98 38.80
C LYS A 103 -0.36 0.40 38.94
N ASP A 104 -0.43 -0.87 39.33
CA ASP A 104 -1.70 -1.58 39.56
C ASP A 104 -2.65 -1.50 38.34
N GLY A 105 -2.09 -1.55 37.12
CA GLY A 105 -2.86 -1.45 35.87
C GLY A 105 -3.44 -0.06 35.60
N ARG A 106 -2.79 1.00 36.08
CA ARG A 106 -3.21 2.40 35.89
C ARG A 106 -2.02 3.25 35.46
N LEU A 107 -2.22 4.08 34.44
CA LEU A 107 -1.31 5.17 34.11
C LEU A 107 -1.70 6.40 34.96
N GLU A 108 -0.76 7.00 35.69
CA GLU A 108 -0.99 8.18 36.52
C GLU A 108 0.04 9.26 36.18
N MET A 109 -0.41 10.50 35.99
CA MET A 109 0.50 11.63 35.77
C MET A 109 1.01 12.15 37.11
N LEU A 110 2.33 12.14 37.30
CA LEU A 110 2.97 12.53 38.56
C LEU A 110 3.46 13.97 38.57
N GLY A 111 3.80 14.52 37.40
CA GLY A 111 4.39 15.85 37.31
C GLY A 111 4.55 16.33 35.88
N GLN A 112 4.65 17.65 35.75
CA GLN A 112 4.91 18.35 34.49
C GLN A 112 5.89 19.49 34.70
N GLY A 113 6.59 19.91 33.66
CA GLY A 113 7.40 21.13 33.65
C GLY A 113 6.76 22.30 32.91
N TRP A 114 7.34 23.49 33.06
CA TRP A 114 7.18 24.56 32.06
C TRP A 114 8.00 24.23 30.81
N LEU A 115 7.75 24.97 29.74
CA LEU A 115 8.33 24.70 28.44
C LEU A 115 9.70 25.34 28.29
N LYS A 116 10.71 24.55 27.91
CA LYS A 116 11.98 25.11 27.45
C LYS A 116 11.77 25.73 26.07
N ASN A 117 12.25 26.95 25.87
CA ASN A 117 12.27 27.59 24.56
C ASN A 117 13.58 27.23 23.84
N GLY A 118 13.48 26.84 22.57
CA GLY A 118 14.63 26.73 21.68
C GLY A 118 15.43 28.04 21.63
N PHE A 119 16.74 27.94 21.39
CA PHE A 119 17.59 29.13 21.31
C PHE A 119 18.73 29.03 20.30
N PHE A 120 19.21 27.84 19.99
CA PHE A 120 20.25 27.62 18.99
C PHE A 120 20.21 26.15 18.60
N ALA A 121 20.08 25.86 17.31
CA ALA A 121 20.11 24.49 16.82
C ALA A 121 21.57 24.05 16.61
N LEU A 122 21.95 22.93 17.20
CA LEU A 122 23.16 22.23 16.78
C LEU A 122 22.93 21.52 15.44
N SER A 123 24.02 21.05 14.83
CA SER A 123 24.02 20.30 13.58
C SER A 123 24.69 18.95 13.81
N ASP A 124 24.23 18.24 14.83
CA ASP A 124 24.67 16.88 15.13
C ASP A 124 23.84 15.88 14.31
N ASP A 125 24.37 14.70 14.00
CA ASP A 125 23.66 13.66 13.23
C ASP A 125 23.17 12.51 14.12
N LEU A 126 22.64 12.83 15.30
CA LEU A 126 22.15 11.81 16.25
C LEU A 126 20.86 11.12 15.77
N CYS A 127 20.18 11.71 14.79
CA CYS A 127 19.01 11.12 14.14
C CYS A 127 19.37 9.97 13.21
N GLY A 128 20.60 9.97 12.66
CA GLY A 128 21.03 9.03 11.64
C GLY A 128 20.41 9.29 10.27
N CYS A 129 20.01 10.54 10.00
CA CYS A 129 19.30 10.93 8.78
C CYS A 129 20.18 11.68 7.78
N GLY A 130 21.48 11.85 8.06
CA GLY A 130 22.38 12.61 7.20
C GLY A 130 22.20 14.11 7.37
N CYS A 131 22.61 14.63 8.53
CA CYS A 131 22.49 16.04 8.89
C CYS A 131 23.08 17.03 7.87
N ILE A 132 22.22 17.90 7.35
CA ILE A 132 22.57 19.09 6.56
C ILE A 132 22.66 20.28 7.50
N GLY A 133 23.87 20.54 8.01
CA GLY A 133 24.07 21.56 9.05
C GLY A 133 23.76 23.00 8.61
N THR A 134 23.36 23.82 9.58
CA THR A 134 22.96 25.23 9.38
C THR A 134 23.81 26.16 10.26
N ASP A 135 23.50 27.46 10.29
CA ASP A 135 24.16 28.43 11.18
C ASP A 135 23.62 28.43 12.63
N GLY A 136 22.70 27.50 12.93
CA GLY A 136 22.03 27.33 14.22
C GLY A 136 20.83 28.25 14.46
N SER A 137 20.45 29.07 13.47
CA SER A 137 19.16 29.77 13.47
C SER A 137 18.00 28.91 12.94
N MET A 138 18.32 27.78 12.31
CA MET A 138 17.41 26.75 11.81
C MET A 138 17.92 25.39 12.28
N LEU A 139 17.06 24.39 12.51
CA LEU A 139 17.47 23.00 12.61
C LEU A 139 17.48 22.41 11.20
N GLY A 140 18.66 22.01 10.74
CA GLY A 140 18.86 21.49 9.39
C GLY A 140 18.15 20.15 9.15
N VAL A 141 17.92 19.83 7.88
CA VAL A 141 17.37 18.53 7.45
C VAL A 141 18.25 17.40 7.96
N GLY A 142 17.64 16.38 8.56
CA GLY A 142 18.34 15.25 9.17
C GLY A 142 19.17 15.58 10.42
N CYS A 143 19.22 16.85 10.84
CA CYS A 143 20.03 17.27 11.98
C CYS A 143 19.30 17.10 13.31
N SER A 144 20.13 16.99 14.36
CA SER A 144 19.72 16.97 15.75
C SER A 144 20.27 18.14 16.55
N ASP A 145 19.46 18.58 17.52
CA ASP A 145 19.85 19.57 18.53
C ASP A 145 19.73 18.99 19.95
N LEU A 146 20.88 18.91 20.63
CA LEU A 146 21.02 18.35 21.97
C LEU A 146 20.68 19.39 23.04
N TYR A 147 19.57 19.19 23.73
CA TYR A 147 19.25 19.89 24.97
C TYR A 147 19.63 19.05 26.17
N SER A 148 20.76 19.36 26.82
CA SER A 148 21.14 18.65 28.05
C SER A 148 20.08 18.85 29.14
N SER A 149 19.99 17.90 30.07
CA SER A 149 19.06 17.99 31.21
C SER A 149 19.22 19.28 32.04
N GLY A 150 20.43 19.84 32.10
CA GLY A 150 20.70 21.13 32.74
C GLY A 150 20.15 22.32 31.95
N LEU A 151 20.14 22.26 30.62
CA LEU A 151 19.57 23.29 29.74
C LEU A 151 18.04 23.26 29.77
N ASN A 152 17.44 22.07 29.74
CA ASN A 152 16.00 21.88 29.88
C ASN A 152 15.49 22.30 31.26
N GLY A 153 16.27 22.05 32.32
CA GLY A 153 15.95 22.52 33.68
C GLY A 153 16.44 23.94 34.02
N SER A 154 16.97 24.69 33.05
CA SER A 154 17.35 26.09 33.29
C SER A 154 16.10 26.97 33.35
N GLN A 155 15.81 27.55 34.52
CA GLN A 155 14.67 28.47 34.71
C GLN A 155 14.68 29.67 33.76
N ASN A 156 15.87 30.06 33.27
CA ASN A 156 16.02 31.04 32.21
C ASN A 156 15.75 30.40 30.84
N GLY A 157 14.84 31.00 30.08
CA GLY A 157 14.36 30.46 28.81
C GLY A 157 13.21 29.46 28.95
N MET A 158 12.51 29.45 30.10
CA MET A 158 11.30 28.64 30.29
C MET A 158 10.04 29.52 30.37
N SER A 159 9.00 29.14 29.63
CA SER A 159 7.69 29.81 29.58
C SER A 159 6.56 28.84 29.91
N PRO A 160 5.41 29.33 30.40
CA PRO A 160 4.30 28.46 30.77
C PRO A 160 3.62 27.83 29.54
N LYS A 161 3.05 26.63 29.73
CA LYS A 161 2.31 25.91 28.68
C LYS A 161 1.07 26.63 28.17
N TYR A 162 0.34 27.30 29.06
CA TYR A 162 -0.96 27.90 28.74
C TYR A 162 -0.91 29.09 27.76
N GLU A 163 0.27 29.54 27.34
CA GLU A 163 0.45 30.60 26.34
C GLU A 163 0.63 30.08 24.92
N VAL A 164 0.73 28.75 24.77
CA VAL A 164 0.97 28.07 23.50
C VAL A 164 -0.32 27.39 23.06
N ASN A 165 -0.70 27.61 21.80
CA ASN A 165 -1.64 26.75 21.12
C ASN A 165 -0.85 25.54 20.61
N ALA A 166 -1.09 24.37 21.19
CA ALA A 166 -0.28 23.17 20.95
C ALA A 166 -0.48 22.57 19.56
N TYR A 167 -1.65 22.79 18.95
CA TYR A 167 -1.97 22.31 17.61
C TYR A 167 -1.19 23.09 16.54
N SER A 168 -1.17 24.42 16.65
CA SER A 168 -0.48 25.31 15.70
C SER A 168 0.96 25.64 16.08
N GLY A 169 1.39 25.27 17.29
CA GLY A 169 2.64 25.71 17.91
C GLY A 169 2.76 27.22 18.17
N ILE A 170 1.74 28.03 17.87
CA ILE A 170 1.82 29.49 17.97
C ILE A 170 1.75 29.96 19.43
N TYR A 171 2.64 30.88 19.80
CA TYR A 171 2.64 31.56 21.09
C TYR A 171 3.14 33.01 20.99
N THR A 172 3.06 33.75 22.09
CA THR A 172 3.61 35.12 22.16
C THR A 172 5.06 35.11 22.63
N TYR A 173 5.96 35.77 21.87
CA TYR A 173 7.36 35.96 22.26
C TYR A 173 7.67 37.44 22.64
N PRO A 174 8.43 37.70 23.72
CA PRO A 174 8.94 36.73 24.69
C PRO A 174 7.82 36.19 25.59
N GLY A 175 7.88 34.90 25.90
CA GLY A 175 6.92 34.25 26.79
C GLY A 175 6.91 34.83 28.21
N TYR A 176 5.82 34.62 28.93
CA TYR A 176 5.67 35.13 30.28
C TYR A 176 6.74 34.60 31.22
N ASN A 177 7.32 35.52 32.01
CA ASN A 177 8.37 35.24 32.97
C ASN A 177 9.61 34.52 32.40
N LEU A 178 9.87 34.59 31.09
CA LEU A 178 10.95 33.85 30.41
C LEU A 178 12.32 33.90 31.12
N THR A 179 12.67 35.03 31.73
CA THR A 179 13.95 35.25 32.45
C THR A 179 13.84 35.25 33.98
N ALA A 180 12.63 35.06 34.53
CA ALA A 180 12.42 35.03 35.97
C ALA A 180 12.95 33.73 36.58
N SER A 181 13.49 33.82 37.80
CA SER A 181 13.97 32.69 38.60
C SER A 181 13.34 32.71 39.99
N GLY A 182 13.26 31.53 40.60
CA GLY A 182 12.63 31.28 41.90
C GLY A 182 13.46 30.32 42.76
N ASP A 183 12.79 29.52 43.57
CA ASP A 183 13.43 28.46 44.37
C ASP A 183 13.92 27.28 43.50
N GLY A 184 14.39 26.21 44.13
CA GLY A 184 14.96 25.04 43.46
C GLY A 184 14.00 24.29 42.54
N ILE A 185 12.69 24.40 42.74
CA ILE A 185 11.68 23.64 42.01
C ILE A 185 10.94 24.51 40.98
N TYR A 186 11.03 25.84 41.08
CA TYR A 186 10.33 26.78 40.19
C TYR A 186 10.54 26.45 38.70
N LYS A 187 9.42 26.38 37.95
CA LYS A 187 9.27 26.04 36.51
C LYS A 187 9.69 24.64 36.06
N ARG A 188 10.43 23.90 36.87
CA ARG A 188 10.93 22.56 36.52
C ARG A 188 9.83 21.52 36.63
N LEU A 189 10.12 20.30 36.19
CA LEU A 189 9.22 19.17 36.39
C LEU A 189 9.14 18.88 37.89
N GLN A 190 7.99 19.14 38.50
CA GLN A 190 7.77 18.98 39.95
C GLN A 190 7.05 17.67 40.24
N VAL A 191 7.56 16.90 41.21
CA VAL A 191 6.96 15.62 41.64
C VAL A 191 6.97 15.53 43.14
N ALA A 192 5.88 15.08 43.75
CA ALA A 192 5.85 14.82 45.18
C ALA A 192 6.79 13.67 45.56
N ILE A 193 7.58 13.85 46.62
CA ILE A 193 8.50 12.81 47.12
C ILE A 193 7.74 11.53 47.49
N SER A 194 6.50 11.66 47.96
CA SER A 194 5.63 10.51 48.25
C SER A 194 5.42 9.60 47.04
N ASP A 195 5.38 10.14 45.83
CA ASP A 195 5.16 9.37 44.60
C ASP A 195 6.40 8.66 44.08
N LEU A 196 7.58 9.09 44.55
CA LEU A 196 8.87 8.50 44.21
C LEU A 196 9.31 7.44 45.22
N ASP A 197 8.89 7.56 46.49
CA ASP A 197 9.33 6.66 47.57
C ASP A 197 8.84 5.22 47.34
N PRO A 198 9.73 4.25 47.01
CA PRO A 198 9.32 2.87 46.73
C PRO A 198 8.79 2.15 47.97
N SER A 199 9.00 2.69 49.19
CA SER A 199 8.35 2.15 50.39
C SER A 199 6.85 2.47 50.44
N GLN A 200 6.40 3.48 49.69
CA GLN A 200 5.01 3.89 49.54
C GLN A 200 4.43 3.42 48.20
N ASN A 201 5.24 3.48 47.15
CA ASN A 201 4.83 3.24 45.76
C ASN A 201 5.65 2.17 45.02
N GLY A 202 6.18 1.19 45.76
CA GLY A 202 6.93 0.08 45.18
C GLY A 202 6.13 -0.71 44.14
N GLY A 203 6.83 -1.20 43.10
CA GLY A 203 6.24 -1.97 42.01
C GLY A 203 5.67 -1.14 40.85
N GLY A 204 5.77 0.19 40.90
CA GLY A 204 5.43 1.05 39.76
C GLY A 204 6.57 1.16 38.74
N THR A 205 6.20 1.21 37.47
CA THR A 205 7.07 1.57 36.34
C THR A 205 6.94 3.08 36.12
N TYR A 206 8.04 3.80 35.93
CA TYR A 206 8.02 5.25 35.72
C TYR A 206 8.36 5.56 34.28
N ILE A 207 7.64 6.50 33.66
CA ILE A 207 7.81 6.88 32.26
C ILE A 207 8.05 8.38 32.20
N VAL A 208 9.09 8.77 31.49
CA VAL A 208 9.37 10.16 31.16
C VAL A 208 8.94 10.40 29.72
N GLU A 209 8.12 11.42 29.50
CA GLU A 209 7.73 11.86 28.17
C GLU A 209 8.34 13.24 27.88
N ALA A 210 8.74 13.45 26.64
CA ALA A 210 9.06 14.77 26.12
C ALA A 210 8.32 15.02 24.81
N GLN A 211 8.14 16.30 24.46
CA GLN A 211 7.50 16.71 23.22
C GLN A 211 8.14 17.99 22.70
N TYR A 212 8.39 18.06 21.39
CA TYR A 212 8.70 19.31 20.69
C TYR A 212 7.42 19.83 20.03
N VAL A 213 7.11 21.11 20.18
CA VAL A 213 6.02 21.75 19.44
C VAL A 213 6.58 22.95 18.71
N SER A 214 6.42 22.99 17.39
CA SER A 214 6.92 24.04 16.51
C SER A 214 5.81 24.52 15.57
N PRO A 215 5.72 25.83 15.28
CA PRO A 215 4.82 26.32 14.24
C PRO A 215 5.08 25.77 12.84
N ASP A 216 6.34 25.54 12.47
CA ASP A 216 6.68 25.04 11.13
C ASP A 216 6.24 23.56 10.99
N ASP A 217 6.55 22.75 12.01
CA ASP A 217 6.11 21.35 12.15
C ASP A 217 4.58 21.21 12.11
N ALA A 218 3.89 22.08 12.86
CA ALA A 218 2.44 22.13 12.88
C ALA A 218 1.84 22.56 11.54
N ALA A 219 2.45 23.53 10.85
CA ALA A 219 2.00 24.00 9.55
C ALA A 219 2.20 22.95 8.45
N ALA A 220 3.21 22.09 8.60
CA ALA A 220 3.46 20.94 7.73
C ALA A 220 2.53 19.74 8.00
N GLY A 221 1.72 19.78 9.06
CA GLY A 221 0.81 18.69 9.43
C GLY A 221 1.45 17.58 10.27
N ASN A 222 2.71 17.74 10.68
CA ASN A 222 3.49 16.69 11.35
C ASN A 222 3.31 16.67 12.88
N GLY A 223 2.40 17.47 13.44
CA GLY A 223 2.27 17.67 14.89
C GLY A 223 1.85 16.45 15.74
N PHE A 224 1.71 15.25 15.15
CA PHE A 224 1.25 14.02 15.83
C PHE A 224 2.36 13.02 16.16
N ASN A 225 3.56 13.12 15.57
CA ASN A 225 4.71 12.25 15.86
C ASN A 225 5.72 12.91 16.84
N ASN A 226 5.53 14.18 17.20
CA ASN A 226 6.53 14.99 17.91
C ASN A 226 6.70 14.69 19.42
N THR A 227 6.17 13.57 19.92
CA THR A 227 6.21 13.14 21.33
C THR A 227 6.97 11.82 21.46
N SER A 228 7.72 11.60 22.55
CA SER A 228 8.36 10.30 22.79
C SER A 228 8.45 9.99 24.27
N CYS A 229 8.62 8.71 24.60
CA CYS A 229 8.64 8.21 25.97
C CYS A 229 9.88 7.36 26.26
N VAL A 230 10.35 7.35 27.50
CA VAL A 230 11.41 6.43 27.97
C VAL A 230 11.09 5.92 29.37
N GLU A 231 11.43 4.66 29.64
CA GLU A 231 11.34 4.11 31.00
C GLU A 231 12.40 4.76 31.91
N GLY A 232 12.04 5.00 33.18
CA GLY A 232 12.92 5.55 34.19
C GLY A 232 13.01 4.71 35.45
N ALA A 233 14.23 4.50 35.95
CA ALA A 233 14.48 3.83 37.23
C ALA A 233 14.56 4.83 38.39
N VAL A 234 13.63 4.73 39.35
CA VAL A 234 13.65 5.55 40.56
C VAL A 234 14.64 5.02 41.60
N SER A 235 15.47 5.91 42.13
CA SER A 235 16.40 5.63 43.23
C SER A 235 16.55 6.85 44.13
N GLY A 236 16.90 6.64 45.40
CA GLY A 236 17.05 7.74 46.35
C GLY A 236 16.53 7.40 47.74
N SER A 237 16.54 8.41 48.62
CA SER A 237 15.94 8.33 49.95
C SER A 237 15.85 9.70 50.60
N GLY A 238 14.83 9.92 51.44
CA GLY A 238 14.65 11.19 52.14
C GLY A 238 14.27 12.30 51.18
N ASP A 239 15.06 13.38 51.16
CA ASP A 239 14.84 14.58 50.34
C ASP A 239 15.78 14.61 49.12
N SER A 240 16.10 13.44 48.57
CA SER A 240 16.99 13.32 47.40
C SER A 240 16.63 12.07 46.61
N TRP A 241 16.03 12.30 45.45
CA TRP A 241 15.58 11.26 44.53
C TRP A 241 16.14 11.49 43.13
N ASN A 242 16.20 10.42 42.35
CA ASN A 242 16.70 10.40 40.99
C ASN A 242 15.85 9.45 40.15
N ILE A 243 15.57 9.85 38.91
CA ILE A 243 14.95 9.03 37.88
C ILE A 243 16.00 8.80 36.80
N ALA A 244 16.62 7.63 36.78
CA ALA A 244 17.64 7.31 35.78
C ALA A 244 16.96 6.79 34.50
N VAL A 245 17.07 7.55 33.42
CA VAL A 245 16.62 7.15 32.08
C VAL A 245 17.75 6.52 31.25
N ASP A 246 19.02 6.80 31.62
CA ASP A 246 20.17 6.25 30.91
C ASP A 246 20.22 4.72 31.00
N GLY A 247 20.25 4.06 29.84
CA GLY A 247 20.26 2.60 29.71
C GLY A 247 18.89 1.98 29.42
N TYR A 248 17.87 2.82 29.24
CA TYR A 248 16.57 2.46 28.65
C TYR A 248 16.48 3.05 27.24
N ASP A 249 15.73 2.38 26.37
CA ASP A 249 15.55 2.81 24.99
C ASP A 249 14.34 3.76 24.91
N THR A 250 14.52 4.88 24.20
CA THR A 250 13.42 5.82 23.92
C THR A 250 12.45 5.19 22.93
N MET A 251 11.18 5.07 23.31
CA MET A 251 10.05 4.78 22.43
C MET A 251 9.72 6.07 21.68
N ARG A 252 10.33 6.22 20.51
CA ARG A 252 10.16 7.39 19.64
C ARG A 252 8.72 7.49 19.13
N GLU A 253 8.23 8.71 18.98
CA GLU A 253 6.92 9.02 18.40
C GLU A 253 5.70 8.51 19.20
N LEU A 254 5.90 7.88 20.36
CA LEU A 254 4.84 7.43 21.26
C LEU A 254 4.55 8.42 22.41
N THR A 255 3.26 8.63 22.68
CA THR A 255 2.75 9.29 23.88
C THR A 255 2.74 8.36 25.10
N ALA A 256 2.55 8.91 26.30
CA ALA A 256 2.48 8.13 27.53
C ALA A 256 1.32 7.12 27.57
N VAL A 257 0.18 7.43 26.95
CA VAL A 257 -0.95 6.49 26.83
C VAL A 257 -0.63 5.34 25.87
N GLU A 258 0.06 5.59 24.77
CA GLU A 258 0.53 4.54 23.85
C GLU A 258 1.63 3.70 24.51
N ALA A 259 2.56 4.33 25.22
CA ALA A 259 3.57 3.63 26.01
C ALA A 259 2.94 2.75 27.11
N TRP A 260 1.80 3.13 27.68
CA TRP A 260 1.08 2.29 28.64
C TRP A 260 0.69 0.93 28.04
N ARG A 261 0.27 0.89 26.77
CA ARG A 261 0.01 -0.36 26.04
C ARG A 261 1.27 -1.21 25.85
N GLU A 262 2.41 -0.58 25.60
CA GLU A 262 3.70 -1.30 25.46
C GLU A 262 4.12 -2.02 26.76
N PHE A 263 3.82 -1.43 27.92
CA PHE A 263 4.08 -2.08 29.22
C PHE A 263 2.96 -3.03 29.67
N ASP A 264 1.78 -2.90 29.08
CA ASP A 264 0.57 -3.60 29.49
C ASP A 264 -0.35 -3.84 28.28
N SER A 265 -0.18 -5.00 27.65
CA SER A 265 -0.91 -5.37 26.42
C SER A 265 -2.42 -5.51 26.60
N GLU A 266 -2.95 -5.45 27.83
CA GLU A 266 -4.40 -5.42 28.10
C GLU A 266 -5.00 -4.01 28.00
N VAL A 267 -4.17 -3.00 27.72
CA VAL A 267 -4.59 -1.61 27.52
C VAL A 267 -4.99 -1.41 26.06
N TYR A 268 -6.19 -0.87 25.86
CA TYR A 268 -6.67 -0.43 24.55
C TYR A 268 -6.44 1.08 24.43
N VAL A 269 -5.99 1.54 23.27
CA VAL A 269 -5.77 2.96 23.01
C VAL A 269 -6.62 3.39 21.82
N SER A 270 -7.29 4.52 21.96
CA SER A 270 -8.12 5.13 20.92
C SER A 270 -7.66 6.55 20.63
N ASN A 271 -7.48 6.87 19.36
CA ASN A 271 -7.22 8.23 18.90
C ASN A 271 -8.53 8.99 18.73
N VAL A 272 -8.56 10.23 19.23
CA VAL A 272 -9.71 11.12 19.10
C VAL A 272 -9.25 12.43 18.49
N TYR A 273 -9.58 12.62 17.22
CA TYR A 273 -9.24 13.81 16.46
C TYR A 273 -10.27 14.91 16.71
N VAL A 274 -9.78 16.11 17.01
CA VAL A 274 -10.56 17.33 17.03
C VAL A 274 -10.24 18.07 15.74
N GLU A 275 -11.18 18.04 14.80
CA GLU A 275 -11.02 18.58 13.45
C GLU A 275 -10.41 20.00 13.46
N ASN A 276 -9.28 20.16 12.77
CA ASN A 276 -8.50 21.41 12.68
C ASN A 276 -8.02 21.99 14.02
N GLU A 277 -7.93 21.17 15.06
CA GLU A 277 -7.73 21.65 16.43
C GLU A 277 -6.88 20.69 17.31
N GLY A 278 -6.40 19.56 16.77
CA GLY A 278 -5.45 18.62 17.37
C GLY A 278 -6.03 17.27 17.82
N ARG A 279 -5.22 16.46 18.52
CA ARG A 279 -5.48 15.07 18.91
C ARG A 279 -5.52 14.86 20.42
N LEU A 280 -6.43 14.00 20.84
CA LEU A 280 -6.55 13.42 22.18
C LEU A 280 -6.40 11.90 22.07
N LEU A 281 -6.01 11.23 23.16
CA LEU A 281 -5.97 9.78 23.25
C LEU A 281 -6.77 9.29 24.46
N VAL A 282 -7.43 8.15 24.32
CA VAL A 282 -8.10 7.46 25.42
C VAL A 282 -7.53 6.06 25.57
N GLY A 283 -6.79 5.83 26.65
CA GLY A 283 -6.38 4.50 27.10
C GLY A 283 -7.45 3.88 28.00
N SER A 284 -7.76 2.59 27.85
CA SER A 284 -8.69 1.86 28.72
C SER A 284 -8.15 0.49 29.13
N LYS A 285 -8.41 0.09 30.39
CA LYS A 285 -8.05 -1.22 30.95
C LYS A 285 -9.11 -1.72 31.93
N VAL A 286 -9.31 -3.04 32.02
CA VAL A 286 -10.11 -3.69 33.07
C VAL A 286 -9.26 -4.62 33.90
N ASN A 287 -9.20 -4.35 35.20
CA ASN A 287 -8.56 -5.21 36.19
C ASN A 287 -9.61 -6.16 36.82
N ASP A 288 -9.42 -7.48 36.70
CA ASP A 288 -10.17 -8.45 37.51
C ASP A 288 -9.55 -8.54 38.92
N LEU A 289 -10.26 -8.02 39.91
CA LEU A 289 -9.82 -8.03 41.30
C LEU A 289 -10.22 -9.33 42.04
N GLY A 290 -10.85 -10.27 41.34
CA GLY A 290 -11.39 -11.51 41.87
C GLY A 290 -12.71 -11.34 42.62
N GLY A 291 -13.42 -12.45 42.83
CA GLY A 291 -14.71 -12.43 43.51
C GLY A 291 -15.85 -11.79 42.70
N GLY A 292 -15.66 -11.62 41.39
CA GLY A 292 -16.62 -10.98 40.49
C GLY A 292 -16.59 -9.46 40.54
N VAL A 293 -15.51 -8.86 41.04
CA VAL A 293 -15.31 -7.41 41.05
C VAL A 293 -14.35 -7.03 39.93
N LEU A 294 -14.84 -6.19 39.02
CA LEU A 294 -14.06 -5.61 37.94
C LEU A 294 -13.77 -4.15 38.26
N GLU A 295 -12.55 -3.70 38.00
CA GLU A 295 -12.16 -2.31 38.04
C GLU A 295 -11.87 -1.82 36.63
N TYR A 296 -12.60 -0.80 36.19
CA TYR A 296 -12.37 -0.12 34.93
C TYR A 296 -11.46 1.07 35.17
N VAL A 297 -10.47 1.24 34.31
CA VAL A 297 -9.49 2.32 34.34
C VAL A 297 -9.44 2.96 32.96
N TYR A 298 -9.49 4.29 32.92
CA TYR A 298 -9.35 5.09 31.71
C TYR A 298 -8.30 6.18 31.93
N ALA A 299 -7.48 6.46 30.93
CA ALA A 299 -6.54 7.57 30.92
C ALA A 299 -6.80 8.41 29.66
N VAL A 300 -7.16 9.68 29.82
CA VAL A 300 -7.41 10.60 28.72
C VAL A 300 -6.23 11.56 28.62
N GLN A 301 -5.45 11.44 27.54
CA GLN A 301 -4.32 12.31 27.24
C GLN A 301 -4.72 13.37 26.21
N ASN A 302 -4.37 14.63 26.47
CA ASN A 302 -4.41 15.66 25.45
C ASN A 302 -3.00 15.86 24.89
N GLN A 303 -2.72 15.31 23.71
CA GLN A 303 -1.40 15.39 23.09
C GLN A 303 -1.12 16.76 22.49
N ASN A 304 -2.05 17.34 21.73
CA ASN A 304 -1.86 18.67 21.14
C ASN A 304 -3.18 19.42 20.85
N SER A 305 -4.33 18.95 21.34
CA SER A 305 -5.59 19.65 21.11
C SER A 305 -5.69 20.98 21.88
N ASP A 306 -5.85 22.09 21.14
CA ASP A 306 -6.07 23.43 21.73
C ASP A 306 -7.43 23.51 22.44
N ARG A 307 -8.38 22.65 22.06
CA ARG A 307 -9.77 22.70 22.50
C ARG A 307 -9.98 22.20 23.92
N SER A 308 -9.09 21.36 24.44
CA SER A 308 -9.16 20.79 25.80
C SER A 308 -10.49 20.04 26.09
N VAL A 309 -10.53 19.25 27.16
CA VAL A 309 -11.70 18.44 27.54
C VAL A 309 -12.26 18.85 28.89
N ASP A 310 -13.58 18.95 29.02
CA ASP A 310 -14.28 19.27 30.28
C ASP A 310 -15.19 18.17 30.82
N THR A 311 -15.50 17.16 30.02
CA THR A 311 -16.32 16.04 30.46
C THR A 311 -15.81 14.73 29.88
N PHE A 312 -15.89 13.67 30.68
CA PHE A 312 -15.65 12.29 30.26
C PHE A 312 -16.83 11.44 30.68
N THR A 313 -17.51 10.84 29.70
CA THR A 313 -18.73 10.06 29.91
C THR A 313 -18.57 8.64 29.42
N VAL A 314 -18.85 7.69 30.32
CA VAL A 314 -18.78 6.25 30.06
C VAL A 314 -20.18 5.66 30.14
N PRO A 315 -20.69 5.00 29.08
CA PRO A 315 -21.94 4.26 29.14
C PRO A 315 -21.80 3.03 30.04
N VAL A 316 -22.83 2.77 30.85
CA VAL A 316 -22.85 1.66 31.81
C VAL A 316 -24.25 1.06 31.93
N ASP A 317 -24.34 -0.22 32.32
CA ASP A 317 -25.62 -0.88 32.58
C ASP A 317 -26.45 -0.07 33.62
N PRO A 318 -27.65 0.43 33.26
CA PRO A 318 -28.51 1.17 34.19
C PRO A 318 -28.90 0.38 35.45
N ALA A 319 -28.82 -0.94 35.42
CA ALA A 319 -29.09 -1.84 36.55
C ALA A 319 -27.83 -2.15 37.39
N GLY A 320 -26.64 -1.72 36.96
CA GLY A 320 -25.38 -2.01 37.63
C GLY A 320 -25.14 -1.21 38.91
N SER A 321 -24.25 -1.75 39.76
CA SER A 321 -23.80 -1.10 40.98
C SER A 321 -22.35 -0.68 40.84
N TYR A 322 -22.13 0.64 40.77
CA TYR A 322 -20.83 1.27 40.56
C TYR A 322 -20.35 1.96 41.83
N TYR A 323 -19.10 1.75 42.21
CA TYR A 323 -18.52 2.27 43.45
C TYR A 323 -17.01 2.42 43.33
N ASP A 324 -16.38 3.00 44.36
CA ASP A 324 -14.92 3.22 44.43
C ASP A 324 -14.38 3.98 43.21
N PHE A 325 -15.00 5.13 42.93
CA PHE A 325 -14.61 5.99 41.82
C PHE A 325 -13.27 6.65 42.10
N GLY A 326 -12.31 6.49 41.20
CA GLY A 326 -11.03 7.17 41.21
C GLY A 326 -10.98 8.31 40.20
N PHE A 327 -10.22 9.34 40.55
CA PHE A 327 -9.86 10.46 39.70
C PHE A 327 -8.42 10.86 40.07
N ASN A 328 -7.57 11.05 39.07
CA ASN A 328 -6.22 11.60 39.23
C ASN A 328 -5.94 12.59 38.10
N ASP A 329 -5.47 13.77 38.47
CA ASP A 329 -5.00 14.83 37.60
C ASP A 329 -3.61 15.30 38.06
N VAL A 330 -3.08 16.30 37.37
CA VAL A 330 -1.74 16.85 37.62
C VAL A 330 -1.82 18.12 38.47
N GLU A 331 -0.89 18.26 39.41
CA GLU A 331 -0.77 19.50 40.18
C GLU A 331 -0.12 20.61 39.35
N TYR A 332 -0.84 21.72 39.16
CA TYR A 332 -0.32 22.90 38.48
C TYR A 332 0.49 23.77 39.45
N HIS A 333 1.70 24.16 39.06
CA HIS A 333 2.63 24.86 39.95
C HIS A 333 3.20 26.15 39.33
N SER A 334 4.10 26.78 40.09
CA SER A 334 4.90 27.94 39.62
C SER A 334 4.07 29.15 39.18
N GLY A 335 2.87 29.31 39.74
CA GLY A 335 1.98 30.42 39.46
C GLY A 335 1.08 30.22 38.25
N SER A 336 0.90 28.96 37.81
CA SER A 336 -0.16 28.60 36.86
C SER A 336 -1.53 29.11 37.36
N PRO A 337 -2.34 29.73 36.50
CA PRO A 337 -3.67 30.23 36.87
C PRO A 337 -4.74 29.12 36.92
N VAL A 338 -4.42 27.89 36.51
CA VAL A 338 -5.38 26.78 36.46
C VAL A 338 -5.88 26.44 37.88
N ASP A 339 -7.19 26.35 38.01
CA ASP A 339 -7.88 25.88 39.21
C ASP A 339 -7.74 24.36 39.30
N GLY A 340 -7.15 23.86 40.37
CA GLY A 340 -6.95 22.42 40.62
C GLY A 340 -8.11 21.76 41.35
N THR A 341 -9.35 22.18 41.09
CA THR A 341 -10.54 21.53 41.68
C THR A 341 -10.85 20.22 40.94
N ASP A 342 -10.76 19.10 41.66
CA ASP A 342 -11.02 17.75 41.14
C ASP A 342 -12.43 17.55 40.58
N TRP A 343 -12.55 16.65 39.59
CA TRP A 343 -13.83 16.28 38.99
C TRP A 343 -14.56 15.26 39.86
N SER A 344 -15.88 15.44 39.99
CA SER A 344 -16.72 14.51 40.74
C SER A 344 -17.53 13.63 39.77
N PRO A 345 -17.58 12.30 40.00
CA PRO A 345 -18.40 11.41 39.18
C PRO A 345 -19.88 11.58 39.50
N THR A 346 -20.71 11.49 38.46
CA THR A 346 -22.16 11.38 38.56
C THR A 346 -22.62 10.11 37.84
N VAL A 347 -23.57 9.39 38.42
CA VAL A 347 -24.16 8.18 37.81
C VAL A 347 -25.63 8.43 37.55
N SER A 348 -26.03 8.52 36.29
CA SER A 348 -27.41 8.81 35.89
C SER A 348 -27.67 8.39 34.45
N GLY A 349 -28.90 7.92 34.17
CA GLY A 349 -29.34 7.68 32.79
C GLY A 349 -28.62 6.57 32.02
N GLY A 350 -27.89 5.68 32.70
CA GLY A 350 -27.05 4.66 32.05
C GLY A 350 -25.63 5.15 31.74
N PHE A 351 -25.17 6.20 32.42
CA PHE A 351 -23.84 6.77 32.22
C PHE A 351 -23.15 7.06 33.55
N ILE A 352 -21.83 6.96 33.57
CA ILE A 352 -20.95 7.58 34.57
C ILE A 352 -20.27 8.76 33.88
N THR A 353 -20.46 9.97 34.42
CA THR A 353 -19.86 11.19 33.88
C THR A 353 -19.00 11.85 34.94
N TRP A 354 -17.73 12.10 34.62
CA TRP A 354 -16.90 13.07 35.33
C TRP A 354 -16.94 14.38 34.57
N GLU A 355 -17.16 15.48 35.28
CA GLU A 355 -17.35 16.80 34.70
C GLU A 355 -16.53 17.83 35.47
N CYS A 356 -15.91 18.73 34.70
CA CYS A 356 -15.25 19.92 35.20
C CYS A 356 -16.27 20.81 35.95
N PRO A 357 -15.98 21.25 37.18
CA PRO A 357 -16.94 22.00 38.01
C PRO A 357 -17.48 23.30 37.41
N GLU A 358 -16.73 23.89 36.48
CA GLU A 358 -17.06 25.17 35.83
C GLU A 358 -16.85 25.07 34.33
N THR A 359 -17.77 25.64 33.56
CA THR A 359 -17.64 25.79 32.10
C THR A 359 -16.58 26.85 31.75
N TYR A 360 -16.08 26.82 30.51
CA TYR A 360 -15.11 27.80 30.02
C TYR A 360 -15.61 29.25 30.17
N SER A 361 -16.91 29.49 29.97
CA SER A 361 -17.51 30.83 30.11
C SER A 361 -17.53 31.36 31.55
N GLN A 362 -17.55 30.46 32.53
CA GLN A 362 -17.51 30.81 33.95
C GLN A 362 -16.07 31.01 34.42
N ASN A 363 -15.17 30.11 34.02
CA ASN A 363 -13.77 30.16 34.36
C ASN A 363 -12.93 29.50 33.27
N GLN A 364 -12.28 30.30 32.42
CA GLN A 364 -11.36 29.79 31.39
C GLN A 364 -10.16 29.02 31.96
N TRP A 365 -9.90 29.16 33.27
CA TRP A 365 -8.84 28.49 34.02
C TRP A 365 -9.33 27.29 34.82
N ALA A 366 -10.55 26.81 34.60
CA ALA A 366 -11.03 25.60 35.24
C ALA A 366 -10.15 24.38 34.87
N ASN A 367 -10.30 23.31 35.65
CA ASN A 367 -9.49 22.10 35.63
C ASN A 367 -9.76 21.21 34.41
N ALA A 368 -9.66 21.73 33.19
CA ALA A 368 -9.83 20.97 31.96
C ALA A 368 -8.60 20.11 31.64
N ILE A 369 -8.78 19.03 30.87
CA ILE A 369 -7.68 18.24 30.31
C ILE A 369 -7.01 19.07 29.20
N ARG A 370 -5.93 19.75 29.56
CA ARG A 370 -5.18 20.67 28.70
C ARG A 370 -4.02 19.96 28.03
N TRP A 371 -3.45 20.60 27.01
CA TRP A 371 -2.27 20.10 26.33
C TRP A 371 -1.18 19.58 27.30
N GLY A 372 -0.70 18.37 27.00
CA GLY A 372 0.37 17.68 27.72
C GLY A 372 -0.06 17.22 29.11
N THR A 373 -1.36 16.97 29.33
CA THR A 373 -1.89 16.41 30.57
C THR A 373 -2.66 15.12 30.33
N VAL A 374 -2.60 14.23 31.33
CA VAL A 374 -3.34 12.96 31.36
C VAL A 374 -4.21 12.93 32.61
N TYR A 375 -5.51 12.69 32.43
CA TYR A 375 -6.46 12.56 33.54
C TYR A 375 -6.93 11.11 33.58
N THR A 376 -6.88 10.53 34.78
CA THR A 376 -7.14 9.10 34.97
C THR A 376 -8.41 8.90 35.76
N PHE A 377 -9.31 8.09 35.23
CA PHE A 377 -10.63 7.80 35.79
C PHE A 377 -10.72 6.33 36.11
N SER A 378 -11.37 5.96 37.22
CA SER A 378 -11.66 4.55 37.48
C SER A 378 -12.95 4.35 38.24
N PHE A 379 -13.51 3.15 38.16
CA PHE A 379 -14.63 2.71 39.01
C PHE A 379 -14.66 1.19 39.10
N LYS A 380 -15.33 0.67 40.13
CA LYS A 380 -15.55 -0.76 40.34
C LYS A 380 -17.00 -1.14 40.12
N THR A 381 -17.21 -2.33 39.60
CA THR A 381 -18.54 -2.93 39.40
C THR A 381 -18.50 -4.44 39.62
N THR A 382 -19.67 -5.03 39.78
CA THR A 382 -19.87 -6.50 39.77
C THR A 382 -20.69 -6.96 38.58
N VAL A 383 -21.00 -6.06 37.64
CA VAL A 383 -21.70 -6.36 36.39
C VAL A 383 -20.66 -6.55 35.28
N GLY A 384 -20.89 -7.54 34.41
CA GLY A 384 -19.97 -7.92 33.32
C GLY A 384 -19.78 -6.83 32.27
N SER A 385 -18.72 -6.99 31.47
CA SER A 385 -18.27 -6.05 30.42
C SER A 385 -19.26 -5.84 29.29
N GLN A 386 -19.33 -4.61 28.79
CA GLN A 386 -20.10 -4.23 27.59
C GLN A 386 -19.27 -3.25 26.75
N ALA A 387 -18.78 -3.67 25.58
CA ALA A 387 -18.05 -2.80 24.66
C ALA A 387 -18.97 -1.62 24.28
N ALA A 388 -18.54 -0.40 24.57
CA ALA A 388 -19.35 0.79 24.30
C ALA A 388 -18.47 2.04 24.23
N ALA A 389 -18.71 2.89 23.23
CA ALA A 389 -17.98 4.12 22.99
C ALA A 389 -18.11 5.12 24.16
N VAL A 390 -17.09 5.95 24.37
CA VAL A 390 -17.05 6.98 25.42
C VAL A 390 -17.15 8.37 24.79
N ASP A 391 -17.72 9.32 25.52
CA ASP A 391 -17.88 10.69 25.03
C ASP A 391 -16.95 11.65 25.78
N LEU A 392 -16.26 12.53 25.04
CA LEU A 392 -15.50 13.66 25.56
C LEU A 392 -16.20 14.97 25.19
N GLY A 393 -16.49 15.81 26.19
CA GLY A 393 -16.96 17.17 25.95
C GLY A 393 -15.82 18.16 25.82
N ILE A 394 -15.98 19.09 24.87
CA ILE A 394 -14.98 20.08 24.56
C ILE A 394 -15.10 21.31 25.48
N PHE A 395 -14.00 21.67 26.13
CA PHE A 395 -13.97 22.78 27.08
C PHE A 395 -13.89 24.14 26.39
N LYS A 396 -12.84 24.39 25.62
CA LYS A 396 -12.55 25.67 24.97
C LYS A 396 -13.42 25.78 23.71
N PRO A 397 -14.20 26.86 23.54
CA PRO A 397 -14.95 27.09 22.31
C PRO A 397 -14.03 27.31 21.10
N ALA A 398 -14.54 26.96 19.92
CA ALA A 398 -13.90 27.20 18.63
C ALA A 398 -13.51 28.67 18.41
N SER A 399 -12.34 28.90 17.80
CA SER A 399 -12.10 30.15 17.08
C SER A 399 -12.82 30.13 15.73
N GLY A 400 -13.57 31.19 15.39
CA GLY A 400 -14.07 31.39 14.02
C GLY A 400 -15.38 30.69 13.62
N GLY A 401 -16.02 29.91 14.50
CA GLY A 401 -17.38 29.39 14.26
C GLY A 401 -17.50 27.91 13.88
N SER A 402 -16.51 27.06 14.21
CA SER A 402 -16.69 25.60 14.11
C SER A 402 -17.67 25.09 15.20
N ASN A 403 -18.55 24.15 14.82
CA ASN A 403 -19.67 23.65 15.63
C ASN A 403 -19.36 22.34 16.38
N ALA A 404 -18.10 21.88 16.43
CA ALA A 404 -17.72 20.67 17.16
C ALA A 404 -17.99 20.85 18.68
N GLY A 405 -19.10 20.30 19.16
CA GLY A 405 -19.55 20.37 20.56
C GLY A 405 -19.09 19.18 21.43
N THR A 406 -18.59 18.12 20.81
CA THR A 406 -18.13 16.88 21.44
C THR A 406 -17.07 16.24 20.55
N ALA A 407 -16.04 15.66 21.15
CA ALA A 407 -15.11 14.76 20.49
C ALA A 407 -15.46 13.34 20.95
N SER A 408 -16.05 12.53 20.07
CA SER A 408 -16.41 11.15 20.41
C SER A 408 -15.30 10.22 19.95
N GLY A 409 -14.77 9.43 20.89
CA GLY A 409 -13.74 8.42 20.65
C GLY A 409 -14.26 7.02 20.97
N ILE A 410 -13.77 6.01 20.27
CA ILE A 410 -14.11 4.61 20.53
C ILE A 410 -13.14 4.07 21.58
N ALA A 411 -13.42 4.24 22.87
CA ALA A 411 -12.77 3.41 23.88
C ALA A 411 -13.56 2.11 24.02
N LEU A 412 -12.99 0.98 23.60
CA LEU A 412 -13.56 -0.32 23.92
C LEU A 412 -13.52 -0.49 25.44
N THR A 413 -14.54 -1.14 26.00
CA THR A 413 -14.41 -1.69 27.34
C THR A 413 -13.74 -3.06 27.21
N PRO A 414 -12.60 -3.27 27.86
CA PRO A 414 -11.96 -4.58 27.89
C PRO A 414 -12.91 -5.62 28.52
N THR A 415 -13.02 -6.78 27.87
CA THR A 415 -13.61 -7.96 28.51
C THR A 415 -12.58 -8.54 29.47
N ALA A 416 -12.99 -8.87 30.69
CA ALA A 416 -12.12 -9.56 31.62
C ALA A 416 -11.87 -10.99 31.12
N SER A 417 -10.79 -11.21 30.38
CA SER A 417 -10.30 -12.55 30.05
C SER A 417 -9.04 -12.83 30.87
N GLY A 418 -9.06 -13.93 31.61
CA GLY A 418 -7.93 -14.35 32.41
C GLY A 418 -6.82 -14.92 31.54
N GLY A 419 -5.64 -14.28 31.57
CA GLY A 419 -4.34 -14.96 31.46
C GLY A 419 -3.70 -15.05 30.07
N GLY A 420 -3.04 -13.96 29.67
CA GLY A 420 -1.75 -13.87 28.97
C GLY A 420 -1.38 -14.84 27.85
N GLY A 421 -1.28 -14.30 26.63
CA GLY A 421 -0.35 -14.75 25.58
C GLY A 421 -0.83 -14.48 24.15
N GLY A 422 -0.45 -13.31 23.61
CA GLY A 422 -0.62 -12.90 22.21
C GLY A 422 -1.84 -12.01 21.98
N GLY A 423 -1.66 -10.89 21.28
CA GLY A 423 -2.80 -10.10 20.77
C GLY A 423 -3.72 -11.04 20.01
N ASP A 424 -5.02 -10.87 20.16
CA ASP A 424 -6.06 -11.64 19.47
C ASP A 424 -7.02 -10.58 18.94
N CYS A 425 -6.57 -9.89 17.89
CA CYS A 425 -7.21 -8.68 17.38
C CYS A 425 -8.54 -8.99 16.68
N ASN A 426 -8.67 -10.21 16.13
CA ASN A 426 -9.92 -10.70 15.55
C ASN A 426 -10.83 -11.43 16.58
N GLY A 427 -10.38 -11.59 17.83
CA GLY A 427 -11.17 -12.06 18.96
C GLY A 427 -11.52 -13.55 18.91
N ASN A 428 -10.79 -14.35 18.14
CA ASN A 428 -11.08 -15.76 17.88
C ASN A 428 -10.58 -16.71 19.00
N GLY A 429 -9.85 -16.18 19.98
CA GLY A 429 -9.24 -16.91 21.10
C GLY A 429 -7.85 -17.48 20.82
N THR A 430 -7.26 -17.17 19.67
CA THR A 430 -5.89 -17.49 19.22
C THR A 430 -5.09 -16.20 19.15
N ALA A 431 -3.78 -16.28 19.35
CA ALA A 431 -2.94 -15.12 19.23
C ALA A 431 -2.70 -14.77 17.75
N ASP A 432 -2.71 -13.51 17.36
CA ASP A 432 -2.39 -12.94 16.05
C ASP A 432 -1.13 -13.57 15.44
N GLY A 433 -0.04 -13.66 16.21
CA GLY A 433 1.19 -14.31 15.74
C GLY A 433 1.05 -15.83 15.53
N ASP A 434 0.17 -16.48 16.29
CA ASP A 434 -0.21 -17.88 16.07
C ASP A 434 -1.21 -18.02 14.91
N ASP A 435 -2.11 -17.04 14.68
CA ASP A 435 -3.06 -16.99 13.55
C ASP A 435 -2.34 -16.81 12.22
N ILE A 436 -1.37 -15.89 12.14
CA ILE A 436 -0.51 -15.72 10.96
C ILE A 436 0.32 -17.00 10.74
N ALA A 437 0.89 -17.57 11.80
CA ALA A 437 1.71 -18.78 11.69
C ALA A 437 0.92 -20.04 11.32
N SER A 438 -0.36 -20.12 11.70
CA SER A 438 -1.27 -21.21 11.30
C SER A 438 -1.88 -20.99 9.93
N GLY A 439 -1.78 -19.78 9.37
CA GLY A 439 -2.48 -19.36 8.16
C GLY A 439 -3.98 -19.13 8.39
N SER A 440 -4.38 -18.88 9.64
CA SER A 440 -5.75 -18.53 10.05
C SER A 440 -6.07 -17.05 9.82
N SER A 441 -5.03 -16.21 9.71
CA SER A 441 -5.11 -14.80 9.30
C SER A 441 -4.07 -14.50 8.24
N THR A 442 -4.33 -13.50 7.38
CA THR A 442 -3.41 -13.05 6.34
C THR A 442 -2.57 -11.89 6.87
N ASP A 443 -1.30 -11.81 6.46
CA ASP A 443 -0.39 -10.70 6.73
C ASP A 443 0.38 -10.42 5.43
N CYS A 444 -0.32 -9.76 4.50
CA CYS A 444 0.14 -9.55 3.13
C CYS A 444 1.37 -8.63 3.06
N ASN A 445 1.48 -7.68 4.00
CA ASN A 445 2.62 -6.76 4.08
C ASN A 445 3.75 -7.26 5.01
N SER A 446 3.55 -8.41 5.67
CA SER A 446 4.50 -9.06 6.58
C SER A 446 4.91 -8.21 7.78
N ASN A 447 4.02 -7.31 8.23
CA ASN A 447 4.29 -6.42 9.36
C ASN A 447 4.03 -7.09 10.73
N GLY A 448 3.53 -8.33 10.75
CA GLY A 448 3.25 -9.11 11.96
C GLY A 448 1.90 -8.81 12.61
N VAL A 449 1.02 -8.07 11.94
CA VAL A 449 -0.38 -7.80 12.30
C VAL A 449 -1.27 -8.47 11.26
N PRO A 450 -2.33 -9.19 11.66
CA PRO A 450 -3.34 -9.66 10.72
C PRO A 450 -3.90 -8.50 9.89
N ASP A 451 -3.97 -8.63 8.57
CA ASP A 451 -4.46 -7.60 7.65
C ASP A 451 -5.89 -7.15 8.04
N GLU A 452 -6.73 -8.06 8.54
CA GLU A 452 -8.07 -7.73 9.05
C GLU A 452 -8.09 -6.84 10.31
N CYS A 453 -6.92 -6.57 10.88
CA CYS A 453 -6.69 -5.77 12.07
C CYS A 453 -5.91 -4.47 11.78
N GLU A 454 -5.58 -4.22 10.52
CA GLU A 454 -4.95 -2.97 10.08
C GLU A 454 -5.97 -1.84 9.92
N SER A 455 -5.60 -0.62 10.30
CA SER A 455 -6.51 0.54 10.24
C SER A 455 -6.46 1.29 8.91
N LEU A 456 -7.61 1.89 8.57
CA LEU A 456 -8.05 2.53 7.33
C LEU A 456 -7.21 3.69 6.73
N ASP A 457 -6.06 4.06 7.28
CA ASP A 457 -5.44 5.37 7.01
C ASP A 457 -4.59 5.44 5.71
N SER A 458 -4.50 4.37 4.91
CA SER A 458 -3.76 4.39 3.64
C SER A 458 -4.51 3.81 2.44
N CYS A 459 -5.80 3.45 2.59
CA CYS A 459 -6.53 2.78 1.52
C CYS A 459 -7.99 3.20 1.38
N GLU A 460 -8.29 3.97 0.32
CA GLU A 460 -9.67 4.23 -0.10
C GLU A 460 -10.12 3.10 -1.05
N PRO A 461 -11.06 2.23 -0.64
CA PRO A 461 -11.45 1.09 -1.45
C PRO A 461 -12.36 1.55 -2.60
N SER A 462 -12.16 1.05 -3.81
CA SER A 462 -12.99 1.43 -4.97
C SER A 462 -13.24 0.27 -5.92
N MET A 463 -14.41 0.26 -6.54
CA MET A 463 -14.77 -0.65 -7.63
C MET A 463 -14.41 -0.01 -8.98
N VAL A 464 -13.24 -0.37 -9.51
CA VAL A 464 -12.71 0.17 -10.75
C VAL A 464 -13.12 -0.69 -11.94
N GLN A 465 -13.70 -0.08 -12.98
CA GLN A 465 -14.03 -0.81 -14.21
C GLN A 465 -12.73 -1.23 -14.92
N VAL A 466 -12.48 -2.53 -14.99
CA VAL A 466 -11.26 -3.08 -15.59
C VAL A 466 -11.47 -3.64 -17.00
N ALA A 467 -12.69 -4.08 -17.33
CA ALA A 467 -12.98 -4.58 -18.68
C ALA A 467 -14.45 -4.41 -19.06
N SER A 468 -14.74 -4.35 -20.36
CA SER A 468 -16.10 -4.28 -20.90
C SER A 468 -16.20 -4.95 -22.27
N GLY A 469 -17.39 -4.95 -22.89
CA GLY A 469 -17.59 -5.50 -24.24
C GLY A 469 -17.78 -7.02 -24.29
N TYR A 470 -17.99 -7.67 -23.14
CA TYR A 470 -18.36 -9.08 -23.08
C TYR A 470 -19.86 -9.28 -23.39
N GLY A 471 -20.24 -10.53 -23.67
CA GLY A 471 -21.65 -10.93 -23.58
C GLY A 471 -22.15 -10.93 -22.13
N PRO A 472 -23.43 -11.23 -21.87
CA PRO A 472 -23.95 -11.31 -20.52
C PRO A 472 -23.14 -12.28 -19.66
N LEU A 473 -22.52 -11.77 -18.60
CA LEU A 473 -21.59 -12.53 -17.77
C LEU A 473 -22.35 -13.36 -16.74
N THR A 474 -21.90 -14.58 -16.51
CA THR A 474 -22.47 -15.45 -15.48
C THR A 474 -21.46 -15.87 -14.45
N ASP A 475 -20.18 -15.99 -14.79
CA ASP A 475 -19.14 -16.45 -13.86
C ASP A 475 -17.77 -16.01 -14.37
N ALA A 476 -16.78 -15.98 -13.48
CA ALA A 476 -15.37 -15.87 -13.87
C ALA A 476 -14.48 -16.54 -12.83
N ILE A 477 -13.39 -17.14 -13.29
CA ILE A 477 -12.51 -17.91 -12.42
C ILE A 477 -11.10 -18.03 -13.00
N SER A 478 -10.08 -17.91 -12.14
CA SER A 478 -8.69 -18.25 -12.48
C SER A 478 -8.40 -19.74 -12.23
N PRO A 479 -7.59 -20.40 -13.08
CA PRO A 479 -7.10 -21.73 -12.78
C PRO A 479 -6.19 -21.75 -11.54
N PRO A 480 -6.23 -22.80 -10.70
CA PRO A 480 -5.30 -22.93 -9.58
C PRO A 480 -3.84 -22.84 -10.04
N GLY A 481 -3.08 -21.94 -9.40
CA GLY A 481 -1.69 -21.64 -9.72
C GLY A 481 -1.46 -20.78 -10.96
N ASP A 482 -2.51 -20.20 -11.57
CA ASP A 482 -2.39 -19.29 -12.72
C ASP A 482 -2.79 -17.86 -12.30
N SER A 483 -1.78 -17.04 -12.01
CA SER A 483 -1.95 -15.63 -11.63
C SER A 483 -2.04 -14.67 -12.82
N SER A 484 -2.06 -15.19 -14.05
CA SER A 484 -1.96 -14.37 -15.27
C SER A 484 -3.27 -14.28 -16.05
N ARG A 485 -4.21 -15.22 -15.84
CA ARG A 485 -5.40 -15.35 -16.68
C ARG A 485 -6.64 -15.62 -15.85
N MET A 486 -7.73 -14.95 -16.23
CA MET A 486 -9.07 -15.22 -15.73
C MET A 486 -10.00 -15.67 -16.87
N PHE A 487 -10.82 -16.68 -16.63
CA PHE A 487 -11.71 -17.27 -17.63
C PHE A 487 -13.12 -16.73 -17.43
N ILE A 488 -13.56 -15.91 -18.37
CA ILE A 488 -14.80 -15.14 -18.33
C ILE A 488 -15.92 -15.94 -18.99
N VAL A 489 -16.96 -16.27 -18.23
CA VAL A 489 -18.08 -17.10 -18.68
C VAL A 489 -19.24 -16.24 -19.16
N GLU A 490 -19.56 -16.34 -20.45
CA GLU A 490 -20.71 -15.66 -21.03
C GLU A 490 -21.90 -16.61 -21.13
N GLN A 491 -23.09 -16.15 -20.71
CA GLN A 491 -24.37 -16.87 -20.77
C GLN A 491 -24.64 -17.47 -22.16
N THR A 492 -24.13 -16.81 -23.20
CA THR A 492 -24.28 -17.20 -24.61
C THR A 492 -23.50 -18.44 -25.03
N GLY A 493 -22.75 -19.06 -24.11
CA GLY A 493 -22.04 -20.33 -24.35
C GLY A 493 -20.61 -20.15 -24.82
N ARG A 494 -19.98 -19.03 -24.45
CA ARG A 494 -18.56 -18.76 -24.71
C ARG A 494 -17.85 -18.59 -23.37
N ILE A 495 -16.63 -19.11 -23.31
CA ILE A 495 -15.67 -18.80 -22.24
C ILE A 495 -14.54 -18.04 -22.92
N LYS A 496 -14.26 -16.82 -22.46
CA LYS A 496 -13.15 -16.01 -22.94
C LYS A 496 -12.02 -16.00 -21.93
N ILE A 497 -10.81 -15.64 -22.38
CA ILE A 497 -9.66 -15.44 -21.51
C ILE A 497 -9.42 -13.95 -21.41
N MET A 498 -9.35 -13.46 -20.19
CA MET A 498 -8.90 -12.11 -19.85
C MET A 498 -7.51 -12.20 -19.22
N SER A 499 -6.59 -11.39 -19.70
CA SER A 499 -5.28 -11.19 -19.10
C SER A 499 -5.43 -10.41 -17.79
N LEU A 500 -4.71 -10.79 -16.73
CA LEU A 500 -4.77 -10.09 -15.45
C LEU A 500 -3.75 -8.94 -15.32
N SER A 501 -2.79 -8.84 -16.25
CA SER A 501 -1.80 -7.75 -16.25
C SER A 501 -2.34 -6.44 -16.83
N ASP A 502 -3.20 -6.53 -17.83
CA ASP A 502 -3.71 -5.39 -18.63
C ASP A 502 -5.22 -5.48 -18.90
N TYR A 503 -5.90 -6.51 -18.38
CA TYR A 503 -7.34 -6.74 -18.55
C TYR A 503 -7.82 -6.93 -20.00
N SER A 504 -6.89 -7.17 -20.93
CA SER A 504 -7.21 -7.39 -22.34
C SER A 504 -7.83 -8.78 -22.57
N THR A 505 -8.75 -8.87 -23.55
CA THR A 505 -9.34 -10.15 -23.96
C THR A 505 -8.40 -10.89 -24.91
N GLN A 506 -7.84 -12.02 -24.48
CA GLN A 506 -6.89 -12.81 -25.28
C GLN A 506 -7.56 -13.74 -26.30
N GLY A 507 -8.85 -14.04 -26.15
CA GLY A 507 -9.59 -14.87 -27.11
C GLY A 507 -10.72 -15.69 -26.50
N THR A 508 -11.26 -16.64 -27.30
CA THR A 508 -12.31 -17.57 -26.85
C THR A 508 -11.70 -18.93 -26.52
N PHE A 509 -11.69 -19.28 -25.23
CA PHE A 509 -11.24 -20.57 -24.72
C PHE A 509 -12.17 -21.72 -25.13
N LEU A 510 -13.48 -21.55 -24.92
CA LEU A 510 -14.48 -22.57 -25.25
C LEU A 510 -15.68 -21.91 -25.93
N ASN A 511 -16.20 -22.55 -26.97
CA ASN A 511 -17.45 -22.14 -27.62
C ASN A 511 -18.39 -23.33 -27.79
N ILE A 512 -19.47 -23.34 -27.01
CA ILE A 512 -20.54 -24.33 -27.05
C ILE A 512 -21.90 -23.70 -27.39
N SER A 513 -21.91 -22.46 -27.89
CA SER A 513 -23.14 -21.72 -28.25
C SER A 513 -24.10 -22.51 -29.16
N GLY A 514 -23.57 -23.38 -30.03
CA GLY A 514 -24.36 -24.22 -30.93
C GLY A 514 -25.12 -25.39 -30.30
N GLN A 515 -24.89 -25.70 -29.02
CA GLN A 515 -25.47 -26.85 -28.31
C GLN A 515 -26.28 -26.48 -27.06
N ILE A 516 -26.36 -25.19 -26.73
CA ILE A 516 -27.07 -24.69 -25.55
C ILE A 516 -28.35 -23.93 -25.89
N SER A 517 -29.22 -23.78 -24.91
CA SER A 517 -30.35 -22.84 -24.95
C SER A 517 -30.04 -21.66 -24.05
N THR A 518 -30.23 -20.44 -24.55
CA THR A 518 -29.93 -19.20 -23.83
C THR A 518 -31.19 -18.37 -23.54
N GLY A 519 -31.09 -17.41 -22.62
CA GLY A 519 -32.11 -16.42 -22.29
C GLY A 519 -32.94 -16.77 -21.05
N GLY A 520 -33.34 -15.73 -20.31
CA GLY A 520 -33.78 -15.87 -18.92
C GLY A 520 -32.62 -16.36 -18.07
N GLU A 521 -32.86 -17.39 -17.26
CA GLU A 521 -31.83 -18.04 -16.42
C GLU A 521 -31.10 -19.19 -17.14
N ARG A 522 -31.35 -19.39 -18.44
CA ARG A 522 -30.73 -20.48 -19.22
C ARG A 522 -29.49 -19.97 -19.95
N GLY A 523 -28.45 -20.80 -19.99
CA GLY A 523 -27.24 -20.51 -20.73
C GLY A 523 -26.09 -21.40 -20.27
N LEU A 524 -24.87 -20.90 -20.44
CA LEU A 524 -23.70 -21.36 -19.70
C LEU A 524 -23.63 -20.55 -18.38
N LEU A 525 -23.70 -21.22 -17.23
CA LEU A 525 -24.05 -20.57 -15.96
C LEU A 525 -22.95 -20.64 -14.89
N GLY A 526 -22.06 -21.64 -14.98
CA GLY A 526 -20.97 -21.80 -14.03
C GLY A 526 -19.80 -22.57 -14.62
N MET A 527 -18.63 -22.33 -14.05
CA MET A 527 -17.38 -23.00 -14.40
C MET A 527 -16.53 -23.26 -13.14
N CYS A 528 -15.79 -24.36 -13.14
CA CYS A 528 -14.69 -24.52 -12.20
C CYS A 528 -13.55 -25.36 -12.79
N PHE A 529 -12.32 -25.08 -12.36
CA PHE A 529 -11.15 -25.87 -12.74
C PHE A 529 -10.96 -27.08 -11.82
N ASP A 530 -10.36 -28.15 -12.34
CA ASP A 530 -9.83 -29.24 -11.51
C ASP A 530 -8.64 -28.70 -10.68
N PRO A 531 -8.49 -29.06 -9.39
CA PRO A 531 -7.34 -28.62 -8.59
C PRO A 531 -5.98 -28.98 -9.20
N ASN A 532 -5.94 -30.00 -10.07
CA ASN A 532 -4.73 -30.41 -10.78
C ASN A 532 -4.74 -29.96 -12.25
N TYR A 533 -5.46 -28.89 -12.60
CA TYR A 533 -5.62 -28.38 -13.96
C TYR A 533 -4.29 -28.23 -14.70
N ALA A 534 -3.24 -27.69 -14.06
CA ALA A 534 -1.91 -27.56 -14.65
C ALA A 534 -1.34 -28.88 -15.18
N SER A 535 -1.69 -30.01 -14.55
CA SER A 535 -1.21 -31.35 -14.93
C SER A 535 -2.17 -32.11 -15.84
N ASN A 536 -3.48 -31.91 -15.69
CA ASN A 536 -4.50 -32.75 -16.31
C ASN A 536 -5.39 -32.02 -17.33
N GLY A 537 -5.33 -30.69 -17.35
CA GLY A 537 -6.07 -29.82 -18.25
C GLY A 537 -7.58 -29.80 -18.04
N ARG A 538 -8.11 -30.37 -16.96
CA ARG A 538 -9.55 -30.60 -16.77
C ARG A 538 -10.25 -29.40 -16.16
N PHE A 539 -11.42 -29.10 -16.71
CA PHE A 539 -12.34 -28.12 -16.16
C PHE A 539 -13.78 -28.57 -16.36
N TYR A 540 -14.69 -27.97 -15.62
CA TYR A 540 -16.09 -28.37 -15.53
C TYR A 540 -16.98 -27.18 -15.82
N VAL A 541 -18.13 -27.45 -16.42
CA VAL A 541 -19.13 -26.44 -16.78
C VAL A 541 -20.53 -26.92 -16.43
N ASN A 542 -21.38 -25.94 -16.09
CA ASN A 542 -22.82 -26.11 -15.90
C ASN A 542 -23.55 -25.30 -16.98
N TYR A 543 -24.31 -25.97 -17.84
CA TYR A 543 -25.06 -25.30 -18.91
C TYR A 543 -26.43 -25.91 -19.18
N THR A 544 -27.32 -25.14 -19.79
CA THR A 544 -28.62 -25.60 -20.25
C THR A 544 -28.56 -26.03 -21.71
N ASN A 545 -28.80 -27.31 -22.00
CA ASN A 545 -28.76 -27.81 -23.38
C ASN A 545 -29.97 -27.35 -24.22
N SER A 546 -29.94 -27.63 -25.51
CA SER A 546 -31.03 -27.27 -26.45
C SER A 546 -32.41 -27.87 -26.08
N GLY A 547 -32.45 -28.90 -25.24
CA GLY A 547 -33.67 -29.50 -24.71
C GLY A 547 -34.22 -28.79 -23.46
N GLY A 548 -33.52 -27.79 -22.93
CA GLY A 548 -33.86 -27.09 -21.69
C GLY A 548 -33.36 -27.77 -20.43
N ASN A 549 -32.58 -28.85 -20.52
CA ASN A 549 -32.08 -29.59 -19.36
C ASN A 549 -30.72 -29.04 -18.91
N THR A 550 -30.48 -29.04 -17.60
CA THR A 550 -29.14 -28.75 -17.05
C THR A 550 -28.18 -29.90 -17.33
N VAL A 551 -26.97 -29.57 -17.76
CA VAL A 551 -25.88 -30.50 -18.05
C VAL A 551 -24.66 -30.08 -17.25
N ILE A 552 -24.11 -31.04 -16.51
CA ILE A 552 -22.83 -30.91 -15.80
C ILE A 552 -21.83 -31.73 -16.60
N SER A 553 -20.84 -31.05 -17.17
CA SER A 553 -19.86 -31.65 -18.08
C SER A 553 -18.44 -31.32 -17.68
N ARG A 554 -17.53 -32.23 -18.01
CA ARG A 554 -16.08 -32.02 -17.95
C ARG A 554 -15.53 -31.85 -19.36
N PHE A 555 -14.61 -30.92 -19.53
CA PHE A 555 -13.78 -30.74 -20.73
C PHE A 555 -12.30 -30.80 -20.36
N THR A 556 -11.44 -30.86 -21.38
CA THR A 556 -9.99 -30.67 -21.24
C THR A 556 -9.49 -29.58 -22.15
N VAL A 557 -8.48 -28.84 -21.69
CA VAL A 557 -7.68 -27.94 -22.54
C VAL A 557 -7.07 -28.73 -23.71
N SER A 558 -6.89 -28.06 -24.85
CA SER A 558 -6.22 -28.64 -26.00
C SER A 558 -4.69 -28.63 -25.81
N GLY A 559 -3.93 -28.91 -26.87
CA GLY A 559 -2.48 -28.68 -26.85
C GLY A 559 -2.11 -27.19 -26.77
N ASP A 560 -3.03 -26.31 -27.11
CA ASP A 560 -2.93 -24.87 -26.92
C ASP A 560 -3.60 -24.48 -25.58
N PRO A 561 -2.87 -23.90 -24.61
CA PRO A 561 -3.40 -23.53 -23.30
C PRO A 561 -4.45 -22.41 -23.36
N GLY A 562 -4.56 -21.70 -24.49
CA GLY A 562 -5.58 -20.68 -24.76
C GLY A 562 -6.88 -21.25 -25.33
N VAL A 563 -6.95 -22.56 -25.63
CA VAL A 563 -8.10 -23.17 -26.32
C VAL A 563 -8.47 -24.52 -25.69
N ALA A 564 -9.76 -24.70 -25.37
CA ALA A 564 -10.31 -25.98 -24.95
C ALA A 564 -10.58 -26.93 -26.12
N ASP A 565 -10.35 -28.23 -25.93
CA ASP A 565 -10.81 -29.24 -26.87
C ASP A 565 -12.33 -29.46 -26.70
N SER A 566 -13.13 -28.78 -27.52
CA SER A 566 -14.60 -28.95 -27.52
C SER A 566 -15.07 -30.39 -27.78
N GLY A 567 -14.23 -31.25 -28.36
CA GLY A 567 -14.52 -32.67 -28.57
C GLY A 567 -14.24 -33.57 -27.37
N SER A 568 -13.62 -33.03 -26.31
CA SER A 568 -13.24 -33.77 -25.10
C SER A 568 -14.38 -33.97 -24.08
N GLU A 569 -15.58 -33.46 -24.38
CA GLU A 569 -16.70 -33.42 -23.45
C GLU A 569 -17.01 -34.79 -22.85
N VAL A 570 -17.08 -34.84 -21.52
CA VAL A 570 -17.63 -35.96 -20.76
C VAL A 570 -18.75 -35.44 -19.88
N ILE A 571 -19.98 -35.79 -20.25
CA ILE A 571 -21.19 -35.49 -19.46
C ILE A 571 -21.14 -36.31 -18.16
N LEU A 572 -21.06 -35.62 -17.03
CA LEU A 572 -21.20 -36.22 -15.71
C LEU A 572 -22.67 -36.44 -15.39
N LYS A 573 -23.51 -35.43 -15.66
CA LYS A 573 -24.94 -35.51 -15.39
C LYS A 573 -25.77 -34.70 -16.37
N THR A 574 -26.96 -35.21 -16.69
CA THR A 574 -28.05 -34.42 -17.29
C THR A 574 -29.25 -34.50 -16.37
N ILE A 575 -29.81 -33.34 -16.02
CA ILE A 575 -30.94 -33.20 -15.09
C ILE A 575 -32.07 -32.50 -15.83
N ALA A 576 -33.23 -33.14 -15.86
CA ALA A 576 -34.40 -32.58 -16.52
C ALA A 576 -34.92 -31.37 -15.73
N GLN A 577 -35.23 -30.29 -16.45
CA GLN A 577 -35.84 -29.08 -15.90
C GLN A 577 -37.30 -29.01 -16.34
N ASP A 578 -38.22 -28.85 -15.39
CA ASP A 578 -39.66 -28.79 -15.69
C ASP A 578 -40.05 -27.43 -16.29
N PHE A 579 -39.33 -26.36 -15.92
CA PHE A 579 -39.55 -24.99 -16.37
C PHE A 579 -38.23 -24.32 -16.80
N SER A 580 -38.33 -23.15 -17.43
CA SER A 580 -37.19 -22.42 -18.00
C SER A 580 -36.47 -21.49 -17.01
N ASN A 581 -36.82 -21.55 -15.73
CA ASN A 581 -36.30 -20.72 -14.66
C ASN A 581 -36.01 -21.59 -13.43
N HIS A 582 -35.33 -21.02 -12.46
CA HIS A 582 -34.66 -21.65 -11.32
C HIS A 582 -33.71 -22.77 -11.75
N ASN A 583 -32.79 -22.41 -12.64
CA ASN A 583 -31.81 -23.37 -13.18
C ASN A 583 -30.60 -23.59 -12.25
N GLY A 584 -30.43 -22.75 -11.22
CA GLY A 584 -29.19 -22.65 -10.46
C GLY A 584 -28.04 -22.17 -11.36
N GLY A 585 -26.83 -22.60 -11.05
CA GLY A 585 -25.68 -22.29 -11.90
C GLY A 585 -24.35 -22.46 -11.19
N GLY A 586 -24.32 -22.11 -9.90
CA GLY A 586 -23.13 -22.16 -9.06
C GLY A 586 -22.50 -23.55 -9.04
N MET A 587 -21.18 -23.58 -9.24
CA MET A 587 -20.39 -24.79 -9.13
C MET A 587 -18.98 -24.47 -8.63
N LYS A 588 -18.48 -25.27 -7.69
CA LYS A 588 -17.10 -25.16 -7.19
C LYS A 588 -16.55 -26.54 -6.83
N ILE A 589 -15.23 -26.68 -6.94
CA ILE A 589 -14.53 -27.80 -6.31
C ILE A 589 -14.30 -27.41 -4.85
N GLY A 590 -14.78 -28.23 -3.92
CA GLY A 590 -14.54 -28.02 -2.50
C GLY A 590 -13.13 -28.42 -2.08
N PRO A 591 -12.72 -28.07 -0.84
CA PRO A 591 -11.42 -28.47 -0.27
C PRO A 591 -11.19 -29.99 -0.24
N ASP A 592 -12.26 -30.77 -0.31
CA ASP A 592 -12.25 -32.23 -0.38
C ASP A 592 -12.00 -32.79 -1.79
N GLY A 593 -11.83 -31.92 -2.79
CA GLY A 593 -11.63 -32.27 -4.20
C GLY A 593 -12.90 -32.73 -4.93
N MET A 594 -14.08 -32.58 -4.31
CA MET A 594 -15.36 -32.97 -4.92
C MET A 594 -16.03 -31.76 -5.59
N LEU A 595 -16.83 -32.05 -6.61
CA LEU A 595 -17.59 -31.04 -7.35
C LEU A 595 -18.95 -30.80 -6.68
N TYR A 596 -19.13 -29.59 -6.16
CA TYR A 596 -20.40 -29.08 -5.63
C TYR A 596 -21.15 -28.33 -6.71
N VAL A 597 -22.45 -28.59 -6.85
CA VAL A 597 -23.31 -27.95 -7.87
C VAL A 597 -24.64 -27.52 -7.26
N GLY A 598 -24.94 -26.24 -7.36
CA GLY A 598 -26.22 -25.65 -7.01
C GLY A 598 -27.28 -25.95 -8.06
N MET A 599 -28.36 -26.61 -7.65
CA MET A 599 -29.49 -26.95 -8.51
C MET A 599 -30.77 -26.29 -7.99
N GLY A 600 -31.31 -25.35 -8.76
CA GLY A 600 -32.63 -24.79 -8.46
C GLY A 600 -33.73 -25.85 -8.51
N ASP A 601 -34.88 -25.51 -7.94
CA ASP A 601 -36.07 -26.37 -7.86
C ASP A 601 -36.67 -26.69 -9.23
N GLY A 602 -36.16 -26.04 -10.28
CA GLY A 602 -36.53 -26.17 -11.68
C GLY A 602 -37.76 -25.38 -12.06
N GLY A 603 -38.13 -24.38 -11.26
CA GLY A 603 -38.90 -23.23 -11.68
C GLY A 603 -40.38 -23.28 -11.37
N SER A 604 -41.09 -22.27 -11.88
CA SER A 604 -42.44 -21.86 -11.44
C SER A 604 -42.50 -21.36 -10.00
N GLY A 605 -43.52 -20.55 -9.68
CA GLY A 605 -43.67 -19.99 -8.34
C GLY A 605 -44.06 -21.05 -7.31
N GLY A 606 -43.36 -21.08 -6.19
CA GLY A 606 -43.71 -21.89 -5.02
C GLY A 606 -43.49 -23.40 -5.17
N ASP A 607 -42.57 -23.83 -6.03
CA ASP A 607 -42.22 -25.23 -6.30
C ASP A 607 -43.45 -26.17 -6.36
N PRO A 608 -44.30 -26.07 -7.40
CA PRO A 608 -45.60 -26.76 -7.43
C PRO A 608 -45.51 -28.28 -7.31
N ASN A 609 -44.36 -28.87 -7.69
CA ASN A 609 -44.12 -30.32 -7.64
C ASN A 609 -43.37 -30.78 -6.37
N ASN A 610 -43.11 -29.87 -5.42
CA ASN A 610 -42.41 -30.15 -4.16
C ASN A 610 -41.06 -30.83 -4.38
N ARG A 611 -40.32 -30.42 -5.41
CA ARG A 611 -39.02 -30.95 -5.84
C ARG A 611 -37.94 -30.67 -4.80
N ALA A 612 -37.92 -29.48 -4.20
CA ALA A 612 -36.92 -29.08 -3.21
C ALA A 612 -36.95 -29.98 -1.95
N GLN A 613 -38.15 -30.41 -1.53
CA GLN A 613 -38.33 -31.35 -0.41
C GLN A 613 -38.41 -32.83 -0.85
N ASN A 614 -38.45 -33.13 -2.14
CA ASN A 614 -38.51 -34.50 -2.64
C ASN A 614 -37.09 -35.12 -2.73
N PRO A 615 -36.74 -36.10 -1.88
CA PRO A 615 -35.40 -36.67 -1.85
C PRO A 615 -35.07 -37.55 -3.08
N SER A 616 -36.08 -37.91 -3.88
CA SER A 616 -35.90 -38.66 -5.13
C SER A 616 -35.63 -37.76 -6.35
N SER A 617 -35.71 -36.43 -6.18
CA SER A 617 -35.41 -35.40 -7.18
C SER A 617 -34.01 -34.82 -6.97
N LEU A 618 -33.35 -34.40 -8.05
CA LEU A 618 -32.07 -33.66 -8.00
C LEU A 618 -32.26 -32.13 -8.08
N LEU A 619 -33.50 -31.66 -8.20
CA LEU A 619 -33.85 -30.24 -8.26
C LEU A 619 -34.11 -29.69 -6.85
N GLY A 620 -33.67 -28.45 -6.59
CA GLY A 620 -33.74 -27.77 -5.30
C GLY A 620 -32.80 -28.42 -4.30
N LYS A 621 -31.52 -28.57 -4.70
CA LYS A 621 -30.46 -29.32 -4.02
C LYS A 621 -29.11 -28.64 -4.18
N ILE A 622 -28.21 -28.91 -3.24
CA ILE A 622 -26.78 -28.94 -3.53
C ILE A 622 -26.40 -30.38 -3.85
N LEU A 623 -25.72 -30.60 -4.96
CA LEU A 623 -25.17 -31.91 -5.35
C LEU A 623 -23.68 -31.94 -5.04
N ARG A 624 -23.15 -33.11 -4.64
CA ARG A 624 -21.71 -33.35 -4.47
C ARG A 624 -21.30 -34.58 -5.27
N LEU A 625 -20.41 -34.39 -6.24
CA LEU A 625 -20.02 -35.40 -7.24
C LEU A 625 -18.50 -35.63 -7.18
N ASP A 626 -18.04 -36.85 -7.48
CA ASP A 626 -16.63 -37.19 -7.72
C ASP A 626 -16.31 -36.98 -9.21
N PRO A 627 -15.62 -35.89 -9.56
CA PRO A 627 -15.36 -35.59 -10.96
C PRO A 627 -14.21 -36.42 -11.57
N GLY A 628 -13.43 -37.13 -10.73
CA GLY A 628 -12.27 -37.92 -11.12
C GLY A 628 -12.62 -39.33 -11.62
N ASN A 629 -13.80 -39.85 -11.27
CA ASN A 629 -14.18 -41.24 -11.52
C ASN A 629 -15.44 -41.44 -12.41
N PRO A 630 -15.60 -40.76 -13.57
CA PRO A 630 -16.75 -41.00 -14.43
C PRO A 630 -16.74 -42.43 -15.02
N PRO A 631 -17.87 -43.16 -15.06
CA PRO A 631 -19.24 -42.70 -14.79
C PRO A 631 -19.70 -42.86 -13.32
N ASN A 632 -18.85 -43.34 -12.41
CA ASN A 632 -19.13 -43.49 -10.99
C ASN A 632 -18.74 -42.21 -10.22
N TYR A 633 -19.44 -41.12 -10.53
CA TYR A 633 -19.19 -39.78 -9.97
C TYR A 633 -19.82 -39.56 -8.59
N ILE A 634 -20.07 -40.62 -7.82
CA ILE A 634 -20.74 -40.50 -6.51
C ILE A 634 -19.70 -40.74 -5.43
N PRO A 635 -19.36 -39.72 -4.63
CA PRO A 635 -18.48 -39.88 -3.48
C PRO A 635 -19.09 -40.89 -2.50
N ALA A 636 -18.27 -41.80 -1.98
CA ALA A 636 -18.74 -42.88 -1.11
C ALA A 636 -19.21 -42.39 0.27
N ASP A 637 -18.79 -41.19 0.65
CA ASP A 637 -19.07 -40.48 1.90
C ASP A 637 -20.22 -39.47 1.79
N ASN A 638 -20.88 -39.36 0.63
CA ASN A 638 -22.09 -38.54 0.52
C ASN A 638 -23.15 -38.97 1.54
N PRO A 639 -23.91 -38.02 2.14
CA PRO A 639 -24.74 -38.24 3.32
C PRO A 639 -25.88 -39.25 3.11
N PHE A 640 -26.29 -39.48 1.86
CA PHE A 640 -27.43 -40.31 1.50
C PHE A 640 -27.08 -41.60 0.76
N VAL A 641 -25.78 -41.92 0.61
CA VAL A 641 -25.32 -43.09 -0.15
C VAL A 641 -25.93 -44.38 0.40
N GLY A 642 -26.59 -45.12 -0.49
CA GLY A 642 -27.19 -46.42 -0.16
C GLY A 642 -28.50 -46.33 0.60
N THR A 643 -29.05 -45.12 0.78
CA THR A 643 -30.42 -44.96 1.28
C THR A 643 -31.42 -45.23 0.14
N SER A 644 -32.47 -46.01 0.41
CA SER A 644 -33.40 -46.41 -0.66
C SER A 644 -34.35 -45.30 -1.12
N SER A 645 -34.41 -44.18 -0.39
CA SER A 645 -35.40 -43.10 -0.55
C SER A 645 -34.81 -41.80 -1.07
N THR A 646 -33.50 -41.61 -0.98
CA THR A 646 -32.81 -40.37 -1.32
C THR A 646 -31.77 -40.64 -2.39
N ARG A 647 -31.59 -39.70 -3.31
CA ARG A 647 -30.57 -39.79 -4.36
C ARG A 647 -29.18 -39.67 -3.75
N ASP A 648 -28.27 -40.55 -4.16
CA ASP A 648 -26.92 -40.63 -3.62
C ASP A 648 -26.06 -39.38 -3.99
N GLU A 649 -26.46 -38.63 -5.01
CA GLU A 649 -25.79 -37.40 -5.46
C GLU A 649 -26.03 -36.18 -4.54
N ILE A 650 -27.05 -36.24 -3.68
CA ILE A 650 -27.49 -35.09 -2.89
C ILE A 650 -26.51 -34.85 -1.73
N TRP A 651 -26.05 -33.61 -1.61
CA TRP A 651 -25.39 -33.08 -0.42
C TRP A 651 -26.41 -32.46 0.52
N ALA A 652 -27.19 -31.49 0.04
CA ALA A 652 -28.21 -30.79 0.83
C ALA A 652 -29.55 -30.66 0.07
N LEU A 653 -30.63 -30.50 0.83
CA LEU A 653 -32.00 -30.35 0.35
C LEU A 653 -32.56 -28.96 0.65
N GLY A 654 -33.70 -28.66 0.06
CA GLY A 654 -34.48 -27.48 0.43
C GLY A 654 -33.93 -26.18 -0.12
N MET A 655 -33.27 -26.22 -1.28
CA MET A 655 -32.84 -25.01 -2.01
C MET A 655 -33.92 -24.58 -3.01
N ARG A 656 -34.01 -23.28 -3.30
CA ARG A 656 -34.91 -22.72 -4.33
C ARG A 656 -34.21 -22.51 -5.66
N ASN A 657 -33.18 -21.68 -5.69
CA ASN A 657 -32.37 -21.32 -6.84
C ASN A 657 -30.97 -20.83 -6.42
N PRO A 658 -30.10 -21.74 -5.94
CA PRO A 658 -28.75 -21.42 -5.50
C PRO A 658 -27.93 -20.90 -6.69
N TRP A 659 -27.56 -19.62 -6.66
CA TRP A 659 -26.93 -18.90 -7.77
C TRP A 659 -25.41 -18.93 -7.66
N ARG A 660 -24.82 -18.20 -6.70
CA ARG A 660 -23.39 -18.34 -6.37
C ARG A 660 -23.21 -19.25 -5.17
N ILE A 661 -22.25 -20.16 -5.32
CA ILE A 661 -21.76 -21.01 -4.23
C ILE A 661 -20.25 -20.89 -4.19
N THR A 662 -19.69 -20.74 -3.00
CA THR A 662 -18.26 -20.52 -2.81
C THR A 662 -17.78 -21.28 -1.59
N PHE A 663 -16.48 -21.58 -1.59
CA PHE A 663 -15.79 -22.03 -0.39
C PHE A 663 -14.83 -20.92 0.00
N ASP A 664 -14.79 -20.56 1.28
CA ASP A 664 -13.71 -19.72 1.78
C ASP A 664 -12.38 -20.48 1.63
N ARG A 665 -11.41 -19.87 0.97
CA ARG A 665 -10.11 -20.48 0.66
C ARG A 665 -9.29 -20.75 1.93
N GLN A 666 -9.52 -19.96 2.98
CA GLN A 666 -8.77 -20.07 4.23
C GLN A 666 -9.40 -21.09 5.17
N THR A 667 -10.70 -20.95 5.47
CA THR A 667 -11.38 -21.81 6.46
C THR A 667 -11.94 -23.09 5.85
N GLY A 668 -12.32 -23.06 4.56
CA GLY A 668 -13.03 -24.15 3.89
C GLY A 668 -14.54 -24.15 4.15
N ASP A 669 -15.09 -23.07 4.72
CA ASP A 669 -16.53 -22.93 4.94
C ASP A 669 -17.29 -22.79 3.62
N PHE A 670 -18.50 -23.32 3.56
CA PHE A 670 -19.32 -23.37 2.36
C PHE A 670 -20.47 -22.35 2.41
N TRP A 671 -20.52 -21.47 1.41
CA TRP A 671 -21.47 -20.37 1.30
C TRP A 671 -22.37 -20.55 0.09
N VAL A 672 -23.65 -20.22 0.23
CA VAL A 672 -24.65 -20.33 -0.84
C VAL A 672 -25.56 -19.10 -0.84
N GLY A 673 -25.55 -18.31 -1.92
CA GLY A 673 -26.63 -17.35 -2.18
C GLY A 673 -27.80 -18.05 -2.85
N ASP A 674 -28.93 -18.17 -2.16
CA ASP A 674 -30.14 -18.81 -2.67
C ASP A 674 -31.24 -17.78 -2.97
N VAL A 675 -31.62 -17.70 -4.25
CA VAL A 675 -32.61 -16.71 -4.70
C VAL A 675 -33.99 -17.12 -4.20
N GLY A 676 -34.62 -16.25 -3.43
CA GLY A 676 -35.92 -16.47 -2.82
C GLY A 676 -37.11 -16.14 -3.73
N GLN A 677 -38.33 -16.25 -3.22
CA GLN A 677 -39.55 -16.29 -4.05
C GLN A 677 -40.16 -14.93 -4.35
N ASN A 678 -40.74 -14.27 -3.36
CA ASN A 678 -41.42 -12.97 -3.51
C ASN A 678 -41.23 -12.06 -2.29
N ALA A 679 -40.62 -12.55 -1.21
CA ALA A 679 -40.64 -11.87 0.07
C ALA A 679 -39.24 -11.72 0.66
N TYR A 680 -38.43 -12.78 0.59
CA TYR A 680 -37.10 -12.82 1.20
C TYR A 680 -36.08 -13.39 0.22
N GLU A 681 -34.84 -12.95 0.35
CA GLU A 681 -33.64 -13.56 -0.23
C GLU A 681 -32.78 -14.13 0.90
N GLU A 682 -31.94 -15.13 0.61
CA GLU A 682 -31.22 -15.85 1.66
C GLU A 682 -29.77 -16.22 1.30
N ILE A 683 -28.93 -16.25 2.33
CA ILE A 683 -27.55 -16.72 2.30
C ILE A 683 -27.45 -17.86 3.31
N ASP A 684 -27.11 -19.05 2.83
CA ASP A 684 -26.87 -20.24 3.65
C ASP A 684 -25.38 -20.48 3.88
N PHE A 685 -25.07 -21.14 5.00
CA PHE A 685 -23.72 -21.38 5.48
C PHE A 685 -23.58 -22.80 6.03
N GLU A 686 -22.47 -23.48 5.69
CA GLU A 686 -22.00 -24.70 6.35
C GLU A 686 -20.54 -24.54 6.78
N GLU A 687 -20.27 -24.78 8.06
CA GLU A 687 -18.91 -24.87 8.58
C GLU A 687 -18.08 -25.93 7.84
N ALA A 688 -16.78 -25.67 7.72
CA ALA A 688 -15.81 -26.56 7.14
C ALA A 688 -15.87 -27.97 7.77
N GLY A 689 -15.88 -28.99 6.91
CA GLY A 689 -15.99 -30.38 7.36
C GLY A 689 -17.40 -30.83 7.76
N SER A 690 -18.43 -30.01 7.51
CA SER A 690 -19.83 -30.45 7.50
C SER A 690 -19.98 -31.81 6.82
N GLY A 691 -20.75 -32.71 7.42
CA GLY A 691 -21.09 -34.01 6.83
C GLY A 691 -22.22 -33.93 5.79
N GLY A 692 -22.74 -32.73 5.52
CA GLY A 692 -23.88 -32.49 4.67
C GLY A 692 -25.17 -33.09 5.23
N GLY A 693 -26.13 -33.30 4.35
CA GLY A 693 -27.44 -33.86 4.67
C GLY A 693 -28.42 -32.85 5.24
N LEU A 694 -28.09 -31.56 5.18
CA LEU A 694 -28.91 -30.46 5.66
C LEU A 694 -30.14 -30.23 4.76
N ASN A 695 -31.14 -29.56 5.33
CA ASN A 695 -32.36 -29.19 4.61
C ASN A 695 -32.69 -27.73 4.92
N TYR A 696 -32.46 -26.85 3.94
CA TYR A 696 -32.61 -25.39 4.06
C TYR A 696 -34.07 -24.91 3.99
N GLY A 697 -35.00 -25.85 3.82
CA GLY A 697 -36.40 -25.59 4.12
C GLY A 697 -37.26 -25.18 2.95
N TRP A 698 -36.74 -24.71 1.82
CA TRP A 698 -37.59 -24.43 0.66
C TRP A 698 -38.33 -25.69 0.19
N ARG A 699 -39.64 -25.69 -0.04
CA ARG A 699 -40.60 -24.57 -0.07
C ARG A 699 -41.39 -24.33 1.22
N CYS A 700 -41.04 -25.03 2.29
CA CYS A 700 -41.72 -24.89 3.58
C CYS A 700 -41.50 -23.49 4.18
N TYR A 701 -40.29 -22.98 3.98
CA TYR A 701 -39.83 -21.66 4.42
C TYR A 701 -39.17 -20.92 3.25
N GLU A 702 -39.19 -19.59 3.31
CA GLU A 702 -38.52 -18.64 2.41
C GLU A 702 -37.80 -17.65 3.31
N GLY A 703 -36.48 -17.71 3.39
CA GLY A 703 -35.76 -17.23 4.56
C GLY A 703 -36.18 -18.02 5.81
N ASP A 704 -36.30 -17.34 6.94
CA ASP A 704 -36.87 -17.95 8.15
C ASP A 704 -38.42 -17.95 8.19
N ALA A 705 -39.06 -17.33 7.19
CA ALA A 705 -40.49 -17.08 7.16
C ALA A 705 -41.27 -18.26 6.57
N THR A 706 -42.44 -18.58 7.13
CA THR A 706 -43.28 -19.67 6.61
C THR A 706 -43.83 -19.36 5.22
N TYR A 707 -43.66 -20.28 4.26
CA TYR A 707 -44.23 -20.18 2.91
C TYR A 707 -45.38 -21.19 2.68
N ASP A 708 -45.07 -22.46 2.37
CA ASP A 708 -46.06 -23.55 2.23
C ASP A 708 -45.65 -24.75 3.09
N THR A 709 -46.10 -24.75 4.35
CA THR A 709 -45.82 -25.82 5.32
C THR A 709 -46.66 -27.09 5.11
N SER A 710 -47.42 -27.18 4.01
CA SER A 710 -48.26 -28.36 3.71
C SER A 710 -47.42 -29.60 3.47
N GLY A 711 -47.43 -30.54 4.43
CA GLY A 711 -46.65 -31.78 4.33
C GLY A 711 -45.20 -31.63 4.79
N CYS A 712 -44.85 -30.48 5.36
CA CYS A 712 -43.54 -30.20 5.95
C CYS A 712 -43.43 -30.75 7.38
N SER A 713 -42.20 -30.98 7.81
CA SER A 713 -41.89 -31.28 9.20
C SER A 713 -41.97 -30.01 10.06
N GLY A 714 -41.79 -30.12 11.38
CA GLY A 714 -41.67 -28.93 12.23
C GLY A 714 -40.38 -28.16 11.93
N SER A 715 -40.38 -26.84 12.21
CA SER A 715 -39.25 -25.92 11.92
C SER A 715 -37.89 -26.44 12.37
N SER A 716 -37.81 -27.14 13.52
CA SER A 716 -36.58 -27.74 14.04
C SER A 716 -35.97 -28.86 13.18
N SER A 717 -36.58 -29.20 12.03
CA SER A 717 -36.07 -30.18 11.07
C SER A 717 -35.36 -29.52 9.89
N TYR A 718 -35.26 -28.19 9.90
CA TYR A 718 -34.69 -27.37 8.86
C TYR A 718 -33.53 -26.55 9.44
N VAL A 719 -32.60 -26.20 8.57
CA VAL A 719 -31.54 -25.21 8.84
C VAL A 719 -32.01 -23.91 8.19
N PHE A 720 -31.93 -22.81 8.93
CA PHE A 720 -32.29 -21.49 8.40
C PHE A 720 -31.03 -20.76 7.95
N PRO A 721 -31.15 -19.81 7.01
CA PRO A 721 -30.02 -19.06 6.50
C PRO A 721 -29.30 -18.29 7.61
N ILE A 722 -27.99 -18.10 7.43
CA ILE A 722 -27.20 -17.24 8.33
C ILE A 722 -27.59 -15.77 8.16
N HIS A 723 -28.05 -15.40 6.97
CA HIS A 723 -28.61 -14.09 6.68
C HIS A 723 -29.79 -14.20 5.70
N ASP A 724 -30.91 -13.58 6.05
CA ASP A 724 -32.02 -13.31 5.14
C ASP A 724 -32.43 -11.84 5.17
N TYR A 725 -32.99 -11.37 4.07
CA TYR A 725 -33.49 -10.00 3.98
C TYR A 725 -34.70 -9.92 3.07
N ASN A 726 -35.62 -9.00 3.39
CA ASN A 726 -36.84 -8.85 2.62
C ASN A 726 -36.66 -7.95 1.38
N HIS A 727 -37.62 -8.00 0.46
CA HIS A 727 -37.65 -7.19 -0.76
C HIS A 727 -37.94 -5.68 -0.53
N SER A 728 -37.72 -5.16 0.67
CA SER A 728 -37.76 -3.71 0.89
C SER A 728 -36.58 -3.03 0.19
N GLY A 729 -36.72 -1.74 -0.13
CA GLY A 729 -35.64 -0.98 -0.80
C GLY A 729 -35.41 -1.32 -2.28
N GLY A 730 -36.23 -2.17 -2.89
CA GLY A 730 -36.12 -2.53 -4.32
C GLY A 730 -35.41 -3.84 -4.60
N ALA A 731 -34.98 -4.56 -3.55
CA ALA A 731 -34.38 -5.88 -3.68
C ALA A 731 -35.35 -6.93 -4.27
N CYS A 732 -34.81 -7.89 -5.01
CA CYS A 732 -35.56 -8.93 -5.70
C CYS A 732 -34.80 -10.25 -5.92
N THR A 733 -33.47 -10.27 -5.85
CA THR A 733 -32.60 -11.40 -6.20
C THR A 733 -31.22 -11.23 -5.57
N VAL A 734 -30.88 -12.08 -4.60
CA VAL A 734 -29.51 -12.17 -4.08
C VAL A 734 -28.59 -12.81 -5.10
N ILE A 735 -27.38 -12.30 -5.23
CA ILE A 735 -26.34 -12.92 -6.06
C ILE A 735 -25.50 -13.92 -5.24
N GLY A 736 -25.31 -13.67 -3.95
CA GLY A 736 -24.27 -14.29 -3.13
C GLY A 736 -22.91 -13.68 -3.43
N GLY A 737 -21.82 -14.28 -2.94
CA GLY A 737 -20.47 -13.81 -3.26
C GLY A 737 -19.37 -14.61 -2.56
N PHE A 738 -18.34 -13.92 -2.08
CA PHE A 738 -17.08 -14.51 -1.62
C PHE A 738 -16.66 -13.89 -0.28
N VAL A 739 -15.96 -14.66 0.54
CA VAL A 739 -15.14 -14.09 1.62
C VAL A 739 -13.91 -13.45 0.98
N TYR A 740 -13.64 -12.18 1.26
CA TYR A 740 -12.47 -11.50 0.71
C TYR A 740 -11.19 -12.00 1.38
N ARG A 741 -10.24 -12.44 0.55
CA ARG A 741 -8.94 -12.99 0.97
C ARG A 741 -7.77 -12.36 0.19
N GLY A 742 -8.01 -11.23 -0.49
CA GLY A 742 -7.01 -10.49 -1.27
C GLY A 742 -6.20 -9.49 -0.44
N CYS A 743 -5.07 -9.06 -0.98
CA CYS A 743 -4.16 -8.15 -0.29
C CYS A 743 -4.40 -6.68 -0.65
N ALA A 744 -5.10 -6.39 -1.75
CA ALA A 744 -5.25 -5.03 -2.23
C ALA A 744 -6.07 -4.14 -1.30
N VAL A 745 -6.99 -4.68 -0.51
CA VAL A 745 -7.86 -3.91 0.39
C VAL A 745 -7.90 -4.58 1.78
N PRO A 746 -6.83 -4.44 2.59
CA PRO A 746 -6.65 -5.17 3.85
C PRO A 746 -7.84 -5.08 4.81
N GLN A 747 -8.48 -3.90 4.91
CA GLN A 747 -9.61 -3.65 5.82
C GLN A 747 -10.85 -4.54 5.59
N TYR A 748 -10.94 -5.21 4.44
CA TYR A 748 -12.06 -6.10 4.11
C TYR A 748 -11.74 -7.59 4.27
N GLN A 749 -10.55 -7.93 4.76
CA GLN A 749 -10.15 -9.32 5.00
C GLN A 749 -11.14 -10.07 5.89
N GLY A 750 -11.55 -11.26 5.44
CA GLY A 750 -12.48 -12.12 6.17
C GLY A 750 -13.95 -11.71 6.13
N LEU A 751 -14.31 -10.61 5.45
CA LEU A 751 -15.71 -10.24 5.24
C LEU A 751 -16.32 -10.97 4.05
N TYR A 752 -17.56 -11.46 4.21
CA TYR A 752 -18.33 -12.05 3.12
C TYR A 752 -19.07 -10.97 2.33
N PHE A 753 -18.66 -10.79 1.07
CA PHE A 753 -19.30 -9.89 0.13
C PHE A 753 -20.50 -10.55 -0.52
N TYR A 754 -21.58 -9.79 -0.63
CA TYR A 754 -22.78 -10.18 -1.37
C TYR A 754 -23.41 -8.97 -2.04
N ALA A 755 -24.15 -9.24 -3.11
CA ALA A 755 -24.78 -8.20 -3.90
C ALA A 755 -26.22 -8.57 -4.21
N GLU A 756 -26.98 -7.55 -4.61
CA GLU A 756 -28.36 -7.68 -4.99
C GLU A 756 -28.59 -7.13 -6.40
N TYR A 757 -29.27 -7.91 -7.22
CA TYR A 757 -29.39 -7.67 -8.64
C TYR A 757 -30.27 -6.44 -8.99
N CYS A 758 -31.41 -6.25 -8.33
CA CYS A 758 -32.40 -5.23 -8.72
C CYS A 758 -32.11 -3.83 -8.19
N ALA A 759 -31.70 -3.75 -6.94
CA ALA A 759 -31.33 -2.57 -6.19
C ALA A 759 -29.84 -2.24 -6.38
N ASP A 760 -29.06 -3.19 -6.89
CA ASP A 760 -27.71 -2.97 -7.41
C ASP A 760 -26.73 -2.42 -6.36
N TRP A 761 -26.87 -2.90 -5.11
CA TRP A 761 -25.98 -2.59 -3.99
C TRP A 761 -24.99 -3.73 -3.71
N ILE A 762 -23.92 -3.41 -3.00
CA ILE A 762 -22.90 -4.35 -2.51
C ILE A 762 -22.83 -4.20 -0.98
N LYS A 763 -22.91 -5.32 -0.27
CA LYS A 763 -22.90 -5.38 1.19
C LYS A 763 -21.93 -6.43 1.70
N VAL A 764 -21.57 -6.28 2.97
CA VAL A 764 -20.69 -7.19 3.68
C VAL A 764 -21.25 -7.56 5.04
N PHE A 765 -20.82 -8.71 5.55
CA PHE A 765 -20.91 -9.09 6.95
C PHE A 765 -19.77 -10.06 7.29
N ARG A 766 -19.49 -10.24 8.58
CA ARG A 766 -18.55 -11.24 9.09
C ARG A 766 -19.31 -12.44 9.67
N GLU A 767 -18.76 -13.62 9.48
CA GLU A 767 -19.20 -14.82 10.19
C GLU A 767 -18.56 -14.89 11.58
N ASP A 768 -19.37 -15.13 12.61
CA ASP A 768 -18.90 -15.42 13.97
C ASP A 768 -19.76 -16.53 14.59
N ASN A 769 -19.20 -17.74 14.71
CA ASN A 769 -19.79 -18.89 15.42
C ASN A 769 -21.21 -19.26 14.95
N GLY A 770 -21.40 -19.31 13.64
CA GLY A 770 -22.65 -19.63 12.93
C GLY A 770 -23.61 -18.45 12.81
N VAL A 771 -23.17 -17.22 13.07
CA VAL A 771 -24.00 -16.01 13.07
C VAL A 771 -23.34 -14.91 12.26
N ALA A 772 -24.13 -14.17 11.47
CA ALA A 772 -23.65 -12.99 10.78
C ALA A 772 -23.59 -11.76 11.72
N VAL A 773 -22.45 -11.08 11.73
CA VAL A 773 -22.16 -9.85 12.50
C VAL A 773 -21.52 -8.80 11.60
N ASP A 774 -21.28 -7.58 12.10
CA ASP A 774 -20.58 -6.49 11.36
C ASP A 774 -21.16 -6.20 9.97
N PHE A 775 -22.49 -6.09 9.88
CA PHE A 775 -23.16 -5.74 8.63
C PHE A 775 -22.82 -4.31 8.19
N ASP A 776 -22.44 -4.17 6.93
CA ASP A 776 -22.23 -2.85 6.33
C ASP A 776 -22.67 -2.78 4.86
N ASP A 777 -23.07 -1.58 4.44
CA ASP A 777 -23.39 -1.24 3.05
C ASP A 777 -22.26 -0.45 2.43
N VAL A 778 -21.28 -1.18 1.90
CA VAL A 778 -20.04 -0.65 1.35
C VAL A 778 -20.19 -0.05 -0.05
N SER A 779 -21.43 0.12 -0.55
CA SER A 779 -21.66 0.62 -1.91
C SER A 779 -21.07 2.03 -2.07
N SER A 780 -21.27 2.92 -1.10
CA SER A 780 -20.74 4.29 -1.15
C SER A 780 -19.24 4.34 -1.05
N GLU A 781 -18.69 3.56 -0.12
CA GLU A 781 -17.27 3.42 0.20
C GLU A 781 -16.52 2.95 -1.04
N LEU A 782 -17.07 1.96 -1.76
CA LEU A 782 -16.53 1.43 -3.00
C LEU A 782 -16.72 2.35 -4.22
N GLY A 783 -17.26 3.55 -4.07
CA GLY A 783 -17.64 4.42 -5.19
C GLY A 783 -18.70 3.79 -6.13
N TRP A 784 -19.44 2.79 -5.64
CA TRP A 784 -20.41 2.04 -6.42
C TRP A 784 -21.74 2.78 -6.51
N SER A 785 -21.98 3.39 -7.67
CA SER A 785 -23.21 4.14 -7.98
C SER A 785 -24.23 3.34 -8.82
N GLY A 786 -23.99 2.04 -8.98
CA GLY A 786 -24.77 1.14 -9.82
C GLY A 786 -24.15 0.93 -11.21
N SER A 787 -24.21 -0.32 -11.68
CA SER A 787 -23.47 -0.88 -12.83
C SER A 787 -23.99 -0.50 -14.22
N ASN A 788 -25.04 0.32 -14.33
CA ASN A 788 -25.83 0.49 -15.57
C ASN A 788 -26.28 -0.86 -16.21
N GLY A 789 -26.23 -1.96 -15.44
CA GLY A 789 -26.47 -3.33 -15.90
C GLY A 789 -26.29 -4.30 -14.74
N ALA A 790 -27.33 -4.46 -13.92
CA ALA A 790 -27.44 -5.33 -12.74
C ALA A 790 -26.31 -6.36 -12.52
N ILE A 791 -25.69 -6.29 -11.33
CA ILE A 791 -24.67 -7.24 -10.85
C ILE A 791 -25.15 -8.68 -11.04
N ALA A 792 -24.38 -9.47 -11.79
CA ALA A 792 -24.71 -10.86 -12.13
C ALA A 792 -23.94 -11.88 -11.28
N SER A 793 -22.73 -11.53 -10.84
CA SER A 793 -21.84 -12.43 -10.10
C SER A 793 -20.70 -11.65 -9.45
N PHE A 794 -20.07 -12.25 -8.46
CA PHE A 794 -18.69 -11.96 -8.10
C PHE A 794 -17.74 -12.98 -8.76
N ALA A 795 -16.46 -12.65 -8.76
CA ALA A 795 -15.37 -13.56 -9.08
C ALA A 795 -14.13 -13.23 -8.23
N GLU A 796 -13.19 -14.16 -8.18
CA GLU A 796 -11.95 -14.05 -7.41
C GLU A 796 -10.79 -14.53 -8.31
N ASP A 797 -9.65 -13.84 -8.28
CA ASP A 797 -8.43 -14.29 -8.95
C ASP A 797 -7.56 -15.21 -8.05
N GLU A 798 -6.41 -15.65 -8.56
CA GLU A 798 -5.53 -16.55 -7.80
C GLU A 798 -4.96 -15.89 -6.52
N ALA A 799 -4.81 -14.56 -6.53
CA ALA A 799 -4.31 -13.77 -5.40
C ALA A 799 -5.39 -13.46 -4.35
N GLY A 800 -6.66 -13.76 -4.64
CA GLY A 800 -7.77 -13.50 -3.73
C GLY A 800 -8.45 -12.15 -3.97
N GLU A 801 -8.09 -11.45 -5.04
CA GLU A 801 -8.70 -10.17 -5.36
C GLU A 801 -10.10 -10.35 -5.94
N LEU A 802 -11.02 -9.47 -5.53
CA LEU A 802 -12.43 -9.58 -5.83
C LEU A 802 -12.83 -8.77 -7.05
N TYR A 803 -13.71 -9.36 -7.86
CA TYR A 803 -14.26 -8.78 -9.07
C TYR A 803 -15.79 -8.84 -9.06
N VAL A 804 -16.43 -7.83 -9.65
CA VAL A 804 -17.88 -7.78 -9.89
C VAL A 804 -18.16 -7.92 -11.38
N LEU A 805 -19.05 -8.83 -11.74
CA LEU A 805 -19.44 -9.12 -13.12
C LEU A 805 -20.87 -8.66 -13.38
N THR A 806 -21.12 -8.05 -14.53
CA THR A 806 -22.44 -7.54 -14.89
C THR A 806 -23.09 -8.31 -16.04
N LEU A 807 -24.42 -8.36 -16.08
CA LEU A 807 -25.13 -8.88 -17.26
C LEU A 807 -24.96 -7.98 -18.51
N SER A 808 -24.50 -6.74 -18.35
CA SER A 808 -24.15 -5.85 -19.46
C SER A 808 -22.83 -6.19 -20.14
N GLY A 809 -22.00 -7.06 -19.54
CA GLY A 809 -20.71 -7.44 -20.12
C GLY A 809 -19.53 -6.62 -19.60
N THR A 810 -19.65 -6.06 -18.40
CA THR A 810 -18.65 -5.23 -17.73
C THR A 810 -18.09 -5.96 -16.50
N ILE A 811 -16.80 -5.77 -16.24
CA ILE A 811 -16.07 -6.33 -15.12
C ILE A 811 -15.46 -5.18 -14.33
N TYR A 812 -15.72 -5.16 -13.03
CA TYR A 812 -15.11 -4.24 -12.08
C TYR A 812 -14.19 -5.03 -11.15
N LYS A 813 -13.07 -4.44 -10.74
CA LYS A 813 -12.15 -4.99 -9.75
C LYS A 813 -12.20 -4.11 -8.50
N MET A 814 -12.25 -4.73 -7.33
CA MET A 814 -12.05 -4.03 -6.07
C MET A 814 -10.56 -3.75 -5.87
N MET A 815 -10.21 -2.48 -5.66
CA MET A 815 -8.83 -2.06 -5.49
C MET A 815 -8.72 -0.95 -4.45
N CYS A 816 -7.52 -0.77 -3.93
CA CYS A 816 -7.13 0.46 -3.27
C CYS A 816 -6.90 1.55 -4.31
N VAL A 817 -7.59 2.67 -4.19
CA VAL A 817 -7.23 3.91 -4.87
C VAL A 817 -6.63 4.85 -3.82
N GLY A 818 -5.67 5.68 -4.22
CA GLY A 818 -5.20 6.75 -3.32
C GLY A 818 -6.38 7.63 -2.91
N ALA A 819 -6.31 8.26 -1.74
CA ALA A 819 -7.26 9.32 -1.44
C ALA A 819 -7.21 10.36 -2.57
N PRO A 820 -8.36 10.82 -3.10
CA PRO A 820 -8.36 11.74 -4.24
C PRO A 820 -7.47 12.96 -3.94
N GLU A 821 -6.43 13.13 -4.75
CA GLU A 821 -5.45 14.21 -4.60
C GLU A 821 -5.88 15.42 -5.45
N CYS A 822 -6.57 16.41 -4.83
CA CYS A 822 -6.78 17.73 -5.46
C CYS A 822 -5.42 18.30 -5.88
N GLY A 823 -5.27 18.62 -7.17
CA GLY A 823 -4.05 19.22 -7.74
C GLY A 823 -3.03 18.21 -8.30
N ASN A 824 -3.46 17.03 -8.77
CA ASN A 824 -2.59 16.09 -9.49
C ASN A 824 -2.82 16.07 -11.01
N GLY A 825 -3.72 16.92 -11.53
CA GLY A 825 -4.07 17.01 -12.95
C GLY A 825 -4.91 15.85 -13.49
N ILE A 826 -5.49 15.00 -12.62
CA ILE A 826 -6.31 13.83 -12.97
C ILE A 826 -7.62 13.88 -12.20
N VAL A 827 -8.77 13.89 -12.90
CA VAL A 827 -10.08 13.86 -12.24
C VAL A 827 -10.46 12.43 -11.86
N GLU A 828 -10.56 12.17 -10.55
CA GLU A 828 -10.86 10.87 -9.96
C GLU A 828 -12.32 10.75 -9.45
N ALA A 829 -12.81 9.52 -9.31
CA ALA A 829 -14.19 9.25 -8.90
C ALA A 829 -14.40 9.60 -7.41
N GLY A 830 -14.99 10.77 -7.16
CA GLY A 830 -15.15 11.33 -5.81
C GLY A 830 -14.77 12.81 -5.72
N GLU A 831 -14.12 13.34 -6.76
CA GLU A 831 -13.68 14.73 -6.83
C GLU A 831 -14.77 15.68 -7.36
N GLU A 832 -14.92 16.84 -6.72
CA GLU A 832 -15.83 17.90 -7.18
C GLU A 832 -15.15 18.91 -8.15
N CYS A 833 -13.81 18.99 -8.21
CA CYS A 833 -13.02 19.84 -9.12
C CYS A 833 -11.49 19.57 -9.10
N ASP A 834 -10.81 19.89 -10.21
CA ASP A 834 -9.33 20.02 -10.36
C ASP A 834 -9.01 21.51 -10.66
N ASP A 835 -7.94 22.09 -10.08
CA ASP A 835 -7.53 23.48 -10.29
C ASP A 835 -6.43 23.66 -11.36
N GLY A 836 -6.02 22.56 -11.98
CA GLY A 836 -5.15 22.55 -13.16
C GLY A 836 -3.69 22.82 -12.86
N ASN A 837 -3.23 22.49 -11.65
CA ASN A 837 -1.80 22.48 -11.31
C ASN A 837 -1.39 21.10 -10.78
N ASP A 838 -0.09 20.76 -10.88
CA ASP A 838 0.46 19.44 -10.51
C ASP A 838 1.00 19.41 -9.05
N THR A 839 0.48 20.27 -8.17
CA THR A 839 0.95 20.40 -6.77
C THR A 839 -0.02 19.74 -5.79
N ALA A 840 0.35 18.58 -5.28
CA ALA A 840 -0.43 17.86 -4.28
C ALA A 840 -0.64 18.68 -2.99
N GLY A 841 -1.89 18.77 -2.51
CA GLY A 841 -2.22 19.26 -1.16
C GLY A 841 -2.35 20.77 -0.98
N ASP A 842 -2.40 21.57 -2.05
CA ASP A 842 -2.49 23.02 -1.96
C ASP A 842 -3.91 23.57 -1.65
N GLY A 843 -4.92 22.71 -1.78
CA GLY A 843 -6.30 23.00 -1.42
C GLY A 843 -7.05 23.83 -2.46
N CYS A 844 -8.14 23.24 -2.97
CA CYS A 844 -9.06 23.80 -3.95
C CYS A 844 -9.72 25.15 -3.48
N PHE A 845 -9.07 26.32 -3.67
CA PHE A 845 -9.54 27.61 -3.12
C PHE A 845 -10.45 28.45 -4.04
N GLU A 846 -10.61 28.12 -5.32
CA GLU A 846 -11.62 28.72 -6.22
C GLU A 846 -12.28 27.68 -7.14
N CYS A 847 -13.28 26.97 -6.62
CA CYS A 847 -14.06 25.97 -7.36
C CYS A 847 -14.74 26.59 -8.61
N GLN A 848 -14.41 26.06 -9.79
CA GLN A 848 -15.27 26.11 -10.97
C GLN A 848 -15.58 24.66 -11.38
N VAL A 849 -16.86 24.37 -11.57
CA VAL A 849 -17.35 23.06 -12.02
C VAL A 849 -16.84 22.80 -13.45
N GLU A 850 -15.92 21.86 -13.64
CA GLU A 850 -15.71 21.24 -14.95
C GLU A 850 -16.69 20.06 -15.11
N GLN A 851 -17.47 20.06 -16.20
CA GLN A 851 -18.39 18.97 -16.50
C GLN A 851 -17.60 17.78 -17.05
N GLY A 852 -17.62 16.67 -16.33
CA GLY A 852 -16.82 15.48 -16.64
C GLY A 852 -17.23 14.69 -17.88
N GLY A 853 -16.23 13.95 -18.38
CA GLY A 853 -16.38 12.70 -19.13
C GLY A 853 -16.30 12.81 -20.65
N ASN A 854 -15.09 12.68 -21.24
CA ASN A 854 -14.83 12.54 -22.69
C ASN A 854 -15.65 13.45 -23.62
N THR A 855 -16.12 14.59 -23.13
CA THR A 855 -16.79 15.59 -23.95
C THR A 855 -15.71 16.44 -24.58
N ALA A 856 -15.73 16.49 -25.91
CA ALA A 856 -14.84 17.29 -26.73
C ALA A 856 -14.52 18.65 -26.10
N SER A 857 -13.24 18.99 -26.00
CA SER A 857 -12.83 20.25 -25.38
C SER A 857 -13.09 21.43 -26.32
N ASN A 858 -13.53 22.56 -25.78
CA ASN A 858 -13.63 23.82 -26.53
C ASN A 858 -12.26 24.46 -26.82
N LEU A 859 -11.18 23.89 -26.30
CA LEU A 859 -9.79 24.34 -26.48
C LEU A 859 -8.90 23.16 -26.86
N CYS A 860 -8.05 23.38 -27.85
CA CYS A 860 -7.06 22.43 -28.35
C CYS A 860 -6.10 22.04 -27.23
N ALA A 861 -5.62 22.98 -26.42
CA ALA A 861 -4.63 22.69 -25.37
C ALA A 861 -5.09 21.61 -24.37
N ASN A 862 -6.41 21.50 -24.18
CA ASN A 862 -7.04 20.57 -23.24
C ASN A 862 -7.83 19.47 -23.99
N ALA A 863 -7.46 19.16 -25.23
CA ALA A 863 -8.19 18.16 -26.00
C ALA A 863 -8.07 16.77 -25.33
N PRO A 864 -9.20 16.13 -24.94
CA PRO A 864 -9.17 14.80 -24.35
C PRO A 864 -8.79 13.73 -25.37
N GLU A 865 -8.27 12.60 -24.90
CA GLU A 865 -7.97 11.44 -25.75
C GLU A 865 -9.28 10.85 -26.32
N ALA A 866 -9.37 10.69 -27.64
CA ALA A 866 -10.50 10.05 -28.30
C ALA A 866 -10.41 8.53 -28.09
N ALA A 867 -11.49 7.94 -27.60
CA ALA A 867 -11.62 6.50 -27.51
C ALA A 867 -11.89 5.88 -28.89
N ILE A 868 -11.38 4.67 -29.12
CA ILE A 868 -11.82 3.85 -30.25
C ILE A 868 -13.31 3.51 -30.03
N GLY A 869 -14.14 3.77 -31.04
CA GLY A 869 -15.59 3.74 -30.95
C GLY A 869 -16.19 5.14 -30.87
N ALA A 870 -17.28 5.29 -30.11
CA ALA A 870 -18.11 6.50 -30.09
C ALA A 870 -17.64 7.54 -29.06
N ASN A 871 -17.48 8.78 -29.50
CA ASN A 871 -17.07 9.94 -28.69
C ASN A 871 -18.13 11.07 -28.83
N PRO A 872 -18.99 11.29 -27.83
CA PRO A 872 -20.07 12.29 -27.91
C PRO A 872 -19.51 13.73 -27.86
N PHE A 873 -20.03 14.63 -28.68
CA PHE A 873 -19.62 16.04 -28.69
C PHE A 873 -20.81 17.00 -28.86
N ASP A 874 -20.68 18.24 -28.41
CA ASP A 874 -21.65 19.32 -28.65
C ASP A 874 -20.96 20.68 -28.87
N THR A 875 -21.06 21.23 -30.09
CA THR A 875 -20.44 22.51 -30.46
C THR A 875 -21.35 23.72 -30.18
N THR A 876 -22.58 23.52 -29.66
CA THR A 876 -23.56 24.60 -29.49
C THR A 876 -23.07 25.73 -28.58
N SER A 877 -22.23 25.40 -27.60
CA SER A 877 -21.68 26.34 -26.62
C SER A 877 -20.20 26.66 -26.81
N ALA A 878 -19.57 26.10 -27.86
CA ALA A 878 -18.15 26.24 -28.13
C ALA A 878 -17.79 27.61 -28.74
N GLY A 879 -16.53 28.00 -28.59
CA GLY A 879 -15.91 29.13 -29.30
C GLY A 879 -15.28 28.66 -30.60
N ALA A 880 -14.76 29.58 -31.42
CA ALA A 880 -13.84 29.25 -32.52
C ALA A 880 -12.42 29.62 -32.06
N GLU A 881 -11.59 28.63 -31.76
CA GLU A 881 -10.30 28.88 -31.09
C GLU A 881 -9.18 29.22 -32.07
N LEU A 882 -8.92 28.36 -33.05
CA LEU A 882 -7.89 28.56 -34.06
C LEU A 882 -8.45 29.17 -35.34
N ALA A 883 -7.58 29.71 -36.19
CA ALA A 883 -7.97 30.15 -37.53
C ALA A 883 -8.65 29.02 -38.32
N ASP A 884 -9.50 29.38 -39.27
CA ASP A 884 -10.21 28.41 -40.11
C ASP A 884 -9.21 27.40 -40.73
N PRO A 885 -9.54 26.10 -40.73
CA PRO A 885 -8.76 25.08 -41.43
C PRO A 885 -8.48 25.48 -42.89
N ASP A 886 -7.36 25.02 -43.44
CA ASP A 886 -7.00 25.31 -44.83
C ASP A 886 -7.87 24.47 -45.78
N ASP A 887 -8.99 25.06 -46.21
CA ASP A 887 -9.94 24.46 -47.17
C ASP A 887 -9.27 23.96 -48.46
N SER A 888 -8.13 24.53 -48.87
CA SER A 888 -7.45 24.14 -50.12
C SER A 888 -6.79 22.76 -50.04
N GLN A 889 -6.61 22.21 -48.84
CA GLN A 889 -6.05 20.88 -48.63
C GLN A 889 -7.09 19.77 -48.75
N CYS A 890 -8.38 20.12 -48.81
CA CYS A 890 -9.49 19.17 -48.89
C CYS A 890 -10.48 19.53 -50.01
N ASP A 891 -9.91 19.84 -51.17
CA ASP A 891 -10.63 20.21 -52.40
C ASP A 891 -11.77 19.21 -52.72
N GLY A 892 -13.00 19.71 -52.79
CA GLY A 892 -14.19 18.93 -53.15
C GLY A 892 -14.90 18.22 -51.98
N THR A 893 -14.45 18.45 -50.74
CA THR A 893 -15.10 17.93 -49.52
C THR A 893 -15.97 18.95 -48.79
N TYR A 894 -16.12 20.16 -49.35
CA TYR A 894 -16.98 21.25 -48.85
C TYR A 894 -16.80 21.48 -47.34
N LEU A 895 -15.70 22.13 -46.94
CA LEU A 895 -15.41 22.44 -45.54
C LEU A 895 -16.02 23.78 -45.05
N ASP A 896 -15.88 24.92 -45.78
CA ASP A 896 -16.48 26.27 -45.53
C ASP A 896 -16.77 26.54 -44.04
N TRP A 897 -15.71 26.42 -43.24
CA TRP A 897 -15.78 26.45 -41.78
C TRP A 897 -16.36 27.76 -41.26
N SER A 898 -16.08 28.88 -41.96
CA SER A 898 -16.62 30.21 -41.69
C SER A 898 -16.59 30.61 -40.20
N ASN A 899 -15.46 30.32 -39.52
CA ASN A 899 -15.24 30.54 -38.10
C ASN A 899 -16.30 29.84 -37.22
N SER A 900 -16.69 28.62 -37.59
CA SER A 900 -17.60 27.78 -36.81
C SER A 900 -17.02 27.47 -35.44
N ALA A 901 -17.92 27.35 -34.46
CA ALA A 901 -17.56 26.89 -33.14
C ALA A 901 -17.00 25.47 -33.23
N ASP A 902 -15.92 25.21 -32.51
CA ASP A 902 -15.15 24.01 -32.64
C ASP A 902 -14.82 23.34 -31.31
N VAL A 903 -14.67 22.03 -31.38
CA VAL A 903 -14.27 21.18 -30.27
C VAL A 903 -13.17 20.21 -30.70
N TRP A 904 -12.39 19.76 -29.74
CA TRP A 904 -11.13 19.06 -29.96
C TRP A 904 -11.07 17.72 -29.24
N TYR A 905 -10.38 16.78 -29.86
CA TYR A 905 -9.84 15.55 -29.29
C TYR A 905 -8.40 15.34 -29.73
N ARG A 906 -7.66 14.45 -29.06
CA ARG A 906 -6.37 13.91 -29.53
C ARG A 906 -6.42 12.38 -29.61
N PHE A 907 -5.57 11.77 -30.42
CA PHE A 907 -5.48 10.32 -30.60
C PHE A 907 -4.03 9.92 -30.89
N SER A 908 -3.46 9.10 -30.02
CA SER A 908 -2.08 8.61 -30.13
C SER A 908 -2.06 7.08 -30.25
N PRO A 909 -2.06 6.51 -31.47
CA PRO A 909 -2.04 5.07 -31.64
C PRO A 909 -0.67 4.49 -31.24
N GLY A 910 -0.67 3.36 -30.53
CA GLY A 910 0.58 2.63 -30.21
C GLY A 910 1.17 1.88 -31.40
N LEU A 911 0.32 1.33 -32.28
CA LEU A 911 0.71 0.66 -33.53
C LEU A 911 0.55 1.60 -34.72
N SER A 912 1.28 1.40 -35.82
CA SER A 912 0.99 2.06 -37.08
C SER A 912 -0.22 1.41 -37.75
N GLY A 913 -1.04 2.20 -38.44
CA GLY A 913 -2.35 1.70 -38.88
C GLY A 913 -3.21 2.74 -39.57
N TYR A 914 -4.43 2.33 -39.90
CA TYR A 914 -5.37 3.15 -40.64
C TYR A 914 -6.48 3.68 -39.73
N LEU A 915 -6.49 5.00 -39.53
CA LEU A 915 -7.48 5.74 -38.77
C LEU A 915 -8.67 6.12 -39.64
N THR A 916 -9.87 5.78 -39.17
CA THR A 916 -11.15 6.19 -39.77
C THR A 916 -11.97 6.98 -38.77
N LEU A 917 -12.38 8.19 -39.14
CA LEU A 917 -13.17 9.11 -38.33
C LEU A 917 -14.49 9.41 -39.05
N SER A 918 -15.61 9.33 -38.33
CA SER A 918 -16.93 9.64 -38.86
C SER A 918 -17.81 10.37 -37.85
N THR A 919 -18.51 11.41 -38.28
CA THR A 919 -19.57 12.07 -37.48
C THR A 919 -20.98 11.64 -37.92
N CYS A 920 -21.11 10.47 -38.57
CA CYS A 920 -22.39 9.94 -39.03
C CYS A 920 -23.33 9.65 -37.85
N ASP A 921 -24.36 10.48 -37.70
CA ASP A 921 -25.38 10.37 -36.68
C ASP A 921 -26.69 10.97 -37.21
N SER A 922 -27.77 10.18 -37.26
CA SER A 922 -29.09 10.60 -37.78
C SER A 922 -29.67 11.86 -37.15
N SER A 923 -29.22 12.22 -35.95
CA SER A 923 -29.69 13.37 -35.15
C SER A 923 -28.72 14.55 -35.13
N SER A 924 -27.57 14.44 -35.80
CA SER A 924 -26.53 15.47 -35.79
C SER A 924 -26.76 16.55 -36.86
N TYR A 925 -25.86 17.52 -36.94
CA TYR A 925 -25.88 18.67 -37.84
C TYR A 925 -24.84 18.53 -38.96
N ASP A 926 -24.78 19.52 -39.84
CA ASP A 926 -23.82 19.60 -40.94
C ASP A 926 -22.42 19.89 -40.41
N THR A 927 -21.68 18.82 -40.11
CA THR A 927 -20.38 18.88 -39.43
C THR A 927 -19.26 19.16 -40.42
N SER A 928 -18.17 19.72 -39.92
CA SER A 928 -16.90 19.80 -40.63
C SER A 928 -15.79 19.27 -39.73
N MET A 929 -14.81 18.55 -40.29
CA MET A 929 -13.73 17.94 -39.51
C MET A 929 -12.36 18.18 -40.14
N ALA A 930 -11.36 18.47 -39.30
CA ALA A 930 -9.96 18.53 -39.67
C ALA A 930 -9.11 17.69 -38.71
N LEU A 931 -8.10 17.01 -39.25
CA LEU A 931 -7.12 16.22 -38.52
C LEU A 931 -5.76 16.90 -38.65
N TYR A 932 -5.06 17.01 -37.53
CA TYR A 932 -3.73 17.59 -37.45
C TYR A 932 -2.72 16.60 -36.87
N GLN A 933 -1.44 16.83 -37.12
CA GLN A 933 -0.32 16.14 -36.49
C GLN A 933 0.64 17.17 -35.88
N GLY A 934 1.18 16.85 -34.70
CA GLY A 934 2.20 17.65 -34.01
C GLY A 934 2.12 17.51 -32.49
N ASP A 935 3.19 17.92 -31.82
CA ASP A 935 3.37 17.71 -30.38
C ASP A 935 2.48 18.64 -29.52
N ASP A 936 2.10 19.82 -30.05
CA ASP A 936 1.29 20.81 -29.35
C ASP A 936 0.43 21.69 -30.28
N CYS A 937 -0.57 22.35 -29.69
CA CYS A 937 -1.52 23.24 -30.37
C CYS A 937 -0.91 24.48 -31.02
N SER A 938 0.35 24.82 -30.72
CA SER A 938 1.05 25.97 -31.30
C SER A 938 1.70 25.63 -32.64
N ASN A 939 1.93 24.34 -32.93
CA ASN A 939 2.68 23.87 -34.09
C ASN A 939 1.95 22.81 -34.93
N LEU A 940 0.62 22.69 -34.79
CA LEU A 940 -0.18 21.72 -35.52
C LEU A 940 -0.13 21.91 -37.04
N VAL A 941 0.14 20.82 -37.75
CA VAL A 941 0.07 20.74 -39.20
C VAL A 941 -1.19 20.00 -39.60
N GLN A 942 -2.06 20.64 -40.38
CA GLN A 942 -3.26 19.98 -40.91
C GLN A 942 -2.85 18.88 -41.90
N VAL A 943 -3.32 17.67 -41.68
CA VAL A 943 -2.94 16.49 -42.48
C VAL A 943 -4.12 15.85 -43.23
N ALA A 944 -5.35 16.05 -42.76
CA ALA A 944 -6.57 15.65 -43.47
C ALA A 944 -7.76 16.52 -43.05
N CYS A 945 -8.80 16.60 -43.88
CA CYS A 945 -10.08 17.22 -43.53
C CYS A 945 -11.22 16.77 -44.46
N ASN A 946 -12.45 16.91 -43.99
CA ASN A 946 -13.67 16.61 -44.74
C ASN A 946 -14.90 17.30 -44.12
N GLY A 947 -15.76 17.91 -44.95
CA GLY A 947 -17.08 18.42 -44.52
C GLY A 947 -18.23 17.50 -44.95
N ASP A 948 -18.21 17.06 -46.21
CA ASP A 948 -19.25 16.24 -46.86
C ASP A 948 -18.73 14.83 -47.21
N GLY A 949 -18.91 13.90 -46.29
CA GLY A 949 -18.69 12.47 -46.47
C GLY A 949 -19.72 11.82 -47.40
N SER A 950 -19.35 10.71 -48.04
CA SER A 950 -20.25 9.97 -48.94
C SER A 950 -20.51 8.54 -48.46
N GLY A 951 -21.78 8.10 -48.47
CA GLY A 951 -22.12 6.66 -48.42
C GLY A 951 -22.72 6.10 -47.13
N GLY A 952 -23.10 6.91 -46.15
CA GLY A 952 -23.68 6.43 -44.89
C GLY A 952 -25.22 6.24 -44.93
N SER A 953 -25.70 5.06 -44.55
CA SER A 953 -27.14 4.81 -44.31
C SER A 953 -27.46 5.05 -42.83
N GLY A 954 -28.35 6.00 -42.53
CA GLY A 954 -28.68 6.35 -41.13
C GLY A 954 -27.91 7.54 -40.57
N CYS A 955 -27.24 8.33 -41.41
CA CYS A 955 -26.61 9.60 -41.01
C CYS A 955 -27.54 10.79 -41.29
N GLN A 956 -27.19 11.95 -40.73
CA GLN A 956 -27.65 13.25 -41.18
C GLN A 956 -27.27 13.52 -42.67
N GLU A 957 -27.89 14.52 -43.29
CA GLU A 957 -27.77 14.76 -44.74
C GLU A 957 -26.33 15.04 -45.20
N TYR A 958 -25.56 15.74 -44.37
CA TYR A 958 -24.15 16.11 -44.59
C TYR A 958 -23.39 15.83 -43.29
N PHE A 959 -22.34 15.01 -43.35
CA PHE A 959 -21.56 14.56 -42.20
C PHE A 959 -20.10 14.43 -42.60
N SER A 960 -19.17 14.55 -41.67
CA SER A 960 -17.74 14.49 -41.95
C SER A 960 -17.21 13.06 -41.88
N PHE A 961 -16.34 12.71 -42.83
CA PHE A 961 -15.71 11.39 -42.89
C PHE A 961 -14.27 11.48 -43.39
N ILE A 962 -13.32 11.03 -42.57
CA ILE A 962 -11.91 10.81 -42.94
C ILE A 962 -11.66 9.32 -42.83
N GLY A 963 -11.55 8.60 -43.94
CA GLY A 963 -11.41 7.15 -43.94
C GLY A 963 -10.02 6.68 -44.31
N GLY A 964 -9.48 5.75 -43.51
CA GLY A 964 -8.22 5.07 -43.79
C GLY A 964 -7.00 5.98 -43.87
N TYR A 965 -6.96 7.02 -43.03
CA TYR A 965 -5.78 7.87 -42.91
C TYR A 965 -4.65 7.08 -42.26
N GLU A 966 -3.48 7.04 -42.90
CA GLU A 966 -2.32 6.31 -42.41
C GLU A 966 -1.70 7.06 -41.23
N THR A 967 -1.65 6.40 -40.09
CA THR A 967 -1.06 6.90 -38.84
C THR A 967 0.15 6.07 -38.48
N THR A 968 1.11 6.71 -37.81
CA THR A 968 2.33 6.07 -37.32
C THR A 968 2.19 5.85 -35.81
N GLY A 969 2.59 4.66 -35.35
CA GLY A 969 2.60 4.32 -33.92
C GLY A 969 3.51 5.28 -33.13
N GLY A 970 3.06 5.74 -31.97
CA GLY A 970 3.77 6.68 -31.09
C GLY A 970 3.59 8.17 -31.43
N GLU A 971 2.93 8.51 -32.54
CA GLU A 971 2.66 9.90 -32.94
C GLU A 971 1.27 10.37 -32.48
N THR A 972 1.14 11.62 -32.05
CA THR A 972 -0.17 12.20 -31.64
C THR A 972 -0.86 12.93 -32.78
N TYR A 973 -2.14 12.61 -32.98
CA TYR A 973 -3.03 13.23 -33.95
C TYR A 973 -4.15 14.01 -33.26
N TRP A 974 -4.48 15.21 -33.74
CA TRP A 974 -5.49 16.08 -33.15
C TRP A 974 -6.71 16.21 -34.05
N ILE A 975 -7.89 15.93 -33.51
CA ILE A 975 -9.16 15.89 -34.23
C ILE A 975 -9.97 17.13 -33.86
N ARG A 976 -10.23 17.99 -34.83
CA ARG A 976 -11.01 19.22 -34.69
C ARG A 976 -12.36 19.07 -35.37
N LEU A 977 -13.44 19.33 -34.65
CA LEU A 977 -14.82 19.21 -35.14
C LEU A 977 -15.53 20.56 -35.06
N GLY A 978 -16.20 20.94 -36.14
CA GLY A 978 -17.01 22.16 -36.24
C GLY A 978 -18.20 21.94 -37.16
N GLY A 979 -18.57 22.93 -37.96
CA GLY A 979 -19.72 22.81 -38.86
C GLY A 979 -19.68 23.74 -40.07
N TRP A 980 -20.36 23.33 -41.13
CA TRP A 980 -20.44 24.08 -42.38
C TRP A 980 -21.16 25.42 -42.16
N GLN A 981 -20.56 26.52 -42.61
CA GLN A 981 -21.10 27.88 -42.49
C GLN A 981 -21.49 28.30 -41.06
N GLY A 982 -20.78 27.79 -40.05
CA GLY A 982 -21.04 28.12 -38.65
C GLY A 982 -22.17 27.30 -38.01
N ALA A 983 -22.56 26.17 -38.60
CA ALA A 983 -23.51 25.24 -37.99
C ALA A 983 -22.94 24.64 -36.70
N THR A 984 -23.82 24.45 -35.71
CA THR A 984 -23.48 23.87 -34.39
C THR A 984 -24.57 22.92 -33.92
N GLY A 985 -24.21 22.04 -33.00
CA GLY A 985 -25.12 21.06 -32.42
C GLY A 985 -24.38 19.92 -31.72
N ALA A 986 -25.16 18.95 -31.24
CA ALA A 986 -24.65 17.72 -30.67
C ALA A 986 -24.51 16.61 -31.73
N GLY A 987 -23.55 15.71 -31.53
CA GLY A 987 -23.32 14.56 -32.39
C GLY A 987 -22.35 13.56 -31.74
N THR A 988 -21.99 12.53 -32.50
CA THR A 988 -21.04 11.50 -32.07
C THR A 988 -19.91 11.38 -33.10
N LEU A 989 -18.66 11.52 -32.64
CA LEU A 989 -17.47 11.17 -33.41
C LEU A 989 -17.18 9.69 -33.21
N THR A 990 -17.30 8.89 -34.26
CA THR A 990 -16.87 7.49 -34.26
C THR A 990 -15.46 7.39 -34.80
N LEU A 991 -14.57 6.79 -34.01
CA LEU A 991 -13.18 6.52 -34.35
C LEU A 991 -13.01 5.01 -34.51
N ASP A 992 -12.68 4.55 -35.72
CA ASP A 992 -12.28 3.17 -35.98
C ASP A 992 -10.78 3.15 -36.31
N TYR A 993 -10.06 2.20 -35.72
CA TYR A 993 -8.63 2.07 -35.93
C TYR A 993 -8.27 0.65 -36.34
N GLU A 994 -7.65 0.49 -37.51
CA GLU A 994 -7.12 -0.79 -37.99
C GLU A 994 -5.59 -0.76 -37.91
N ALA A 995 -5.03 -1.34 -36.86
CA ALA A 995 -3.59 -1.51 -36.74
C ALA A 995 -3.04 -2.42 -37.85
N THR A 996 -1.90 -2.05 -38.40
CA THR A 996 -1.22 -2.80 -39.48
C THR A 996 0.27 -3.00 -39.24
N GLY A 997 0.83 -2.35 -38.23
CA GLY A 997 2.20 -2.61 -37.80
C GLY A 997 2.34 -3.99 -37.16
N SER A 998 3.57 -4.48 -37.15
CA SER A 998 3.90 -5.78 -36.56
C SER A 998 4.19 -5.58 -35.10
N ASP A 999 3.59 -6.39 -34.25
CA ASP A 999 3.75 -6.39 -32.79
C ASP A 999 3.74 -7.87 -32.36
N CYS A 1000 4.90 -8.49 -32.46
CA CYS A 1000 5.03 -9.92 -32.30
C CYS A 1000 5.14 -10.34 -30.83
N ASN A 1001 5.53 -9.42 -29.95
CA ASN A 1001 5.52 -9.61 -28.49
C ASN A 1001 4.18 -9.23 -27.84
N SER A 1002 3.26 -8.68 -28.64
CA SER A 1002 1.87 -8.38 -28.29
C SER A 1002 1.72 -7.33 -27.18
N ASN A 1003 2.63 -6.35 -27.11
CA ASN A 1003 2.61 -5.31 -26.09
C ASN A 1003 1.83 -4.04 -26.51
N GLY A 1004 1.28 -4.02 -27.71
CA GLY A 1004 0.48 -2.92 -28.26
C GLY A 1004 1.28 -1.79 -28.91
N ILE A 1005 2.59 -1.96 -29.09
CA ILE A 1005 3.51 -1.02 -29.74
C ILE A 1005 4.17 -1.70 -30.94
N ASP A 1006 4.41 -0.95 -32.03
CA ASP A 1006 5.00 -1.56 -33.23
C ASP A 1006 6.39 -2.09 -32.88
N ASP A 1007 6.72 -3.31 -33.30
CA ASP A 1007 8.03 -3.97 -33.20
C ASP A 1007 9.18 -3.01 -33.55
N ALA A 1008 8.99 -2.22 -34.60
CA ALA A 1008 9.97 -1.22 -35.04
C ALA A 1008 10.12 -0.07 -34.04
N VAL A 1009 9.03 0.37 -33.41
CA VAL A 1009 9.05 1.38 -32.35
C VAL A 1009 9.65 0.79 -31.08
N ASP A 1010 9.30 -0.43 -30.71
CA ASP A 1010 9.89 -1.18 -29.61
C ASP A 1010 11.41 -1.32 -29.74
N ILE A 1011 11.90 -1.65 -30.94
CA ILE A 1011 13.33 -1.77 -31.22
C ILE A 1011 13.99 -0.38 -31.23
N VAL A 1012 13.35 0.63 -31.82
CA VAL A 1012 13.89 2.00 -31.89
C VAL A 1012 13.93 2.69 -30.51
N GLU A 1013 12.93 2.44 -29.67
CA GLU A 1013 12.84 2.93 -28.29
C GLU A 1013 13.62 2.05 -27.29
N GLY A 1014 14.12 0.90 -27.74
CA GLY A 1014 14.95 -0.01 -26.93
C GLY A 1014 14.16 -0.86 -25.92
N LYS A 1015 12.85 -0.99 -26.12
CA LYS A 1015 11.97 -1.86 -25.33
C LYS A 1015 12.10 -3.34 -25.68
N SER A 1016 12.49 -3.64 -26.92
CA SER A 1016 12.72 -5.01 -27.39
C SER A 1016 14.04 -5.10 -28.16
N THR A 1017 14.77 -6.22 -28.00
CA THR A 1017 16.09 -6.39 -28.62
C THR A 1017 15.97 -7.04 -29.99
N ASP A 1018 16.70 -6.57 -30.99
CA ASP A 1018 16.86 -7.24 -32.30
C ASP A 1018 18.35 -7.42 -32.62
N CYS A 1019 18.95 -8.43 -31.99
CA CYS A 1019 20.36 -8.78 -32.07
C CYS A 1019 20.78 -9.16 -33.50
N ASN A 1020 19.85 -9.67 -34.30
CA ASN A 1020 20.13 -10.13 -35.65
C ASN A 1020 19.82 -9.09 -36.74
N SER A 1021 19.18 -7.98 -36.33
CA SER A 1021 18.88 -6.79 -37.11
C SER A 1021 18.03 -7.08 -38.34
N ASN A 1022 17.00 -7.93 -38.18
CA ASN A 1022 16.01 -8.23 -39.21
C ASN A 1022 14.70 -7.42 -39.06
N ASP A 1023 14.68 -6.45 -38.16
CA ASP A 1023 13.54 -5.61 -37.79
C ASP A 1023 12.39 -6.41 -37.14
N VAL A 1024 12.72 -7.53 -36.47
CA VAL A 1024 11.80 -8.35 -35.65
C VAL A 1024 12.44 -8.58 -34.28
N PRO A 1025 11.72 -8.33 -33.17
CA PRO A 1025 12.22 -8.61 -31.83
C PRO A 1025 12.71 -10.04 -31.64
N ASP A 1026 13.84 -10.21 -30.95
CA ASP A 1026 14.50 -11.49 -30.73
C ASP A 1026 13.62 -12.48 -29.96
N GLU A 1027 12.79 -12.01 -29.04
CA GLU A 1027 11.80 -12.83 -28.34
C GLU A 1027 10.82 -13.54 -29.29
N CYS A 1028 10.53 -12.93 -30.43
CA CYS A 1028 9.69 -13.51 -31.47
C CYS A 1028 10.48 -14.47 -32.38
N ASP A 1029 11.71 -14.11 -32.73
CA ASP A 1029 12.63 -14.97 -33.50
C ASP A 1029 13.04 -16.24 -32.73
N ILE A 1030 13.10 -16.16 -31.40
CA ILE A 1030 13.35 -17.28 -30.50
C ILE A 1030 12.11 -18.18 -30.42
N ALA A 1031 10.91 -17.61 -30.33
CA ALA A 1031 9.65 -18.36 -30.30
C ALA A 1031 9.40 -19.15 -31.59
N ASP A 1032 9.75 -18.61 -32.76
CA ASP A 1032 9.63 -19.28 -34.06
C ASP A 1032 10.82 -20.22 -34.39
N GLY A 1033 11.83 -20.26 -33.51
CA GLY A 1033 12.99 -21.15 -33.61
C GLY A 1033 13.93 -20.81 -34.77
N THR A 1034 13.86 -19.57 -35.26
CA THR A 1034 14.71 -19.01 -36.34
C THR A 1034 16.04 -18.47 -35.81
N LEU A 1035 16.13 -18.18 -34.51
CA LEU A 1035 17.38 -17.89 -33.80
C LEU A 1035 17.59 -18.76 -32.55
N ALA A 1036 18.84 -18.90 -32.12
CA ALA A 1036 19.18 -19.46 -30.82
C ALA A 1036 19.52 -18.31 -29.87
N ASP A 1037 18.81 -18.28 -28.73
CA ASP A 1037 18.96 -17.31 -27.64
C ASP A 1037 20.42 -16.92 -27.42
N CYS A 1038 20.69 -15.64 -27.65
CA CYS A 1038 22.02 -15.04 -27.65
C CYS A 1038 22.32 -14.19 -26.43
N ASP A 1039 21.35 -13.93 -25.55
CA ASP A 1039 21.56 -13.24 -24.27
C ASP A 1039 21.69 -14.23 -23.09
N GLY A 1040 21.36 -15.51 -23.30
CA GLY A 1040 21.58 -16.56 -22.32
C GLY A 1040 20.63 -16.51 -21.14
N GLY A 1041 19.50 -15.81 -21.28
CA GLY A 1041 18.34 -15.96 -20.41
C GLY A 1041 17.67 -17.33 -20.56
N PRO A 1042 16.64 -17.64 -19.76
CA PRO A 1042 15.78 -18.78 -20.02
C PRO A 1042 14.73 -18.37 -21.06
N VAL A 1043 14.81 -18.93 -22.28
CA VAL A 1043 13.63 -18.99 -23.16
C VAL A 1043 12.51 -19.69 -22.39
N GLY A 1044 11.40 -18.96 -22.21
CA GLY A 1044 10.57 -19.03 -21.01
C GLY A 1044 9.86 -20.35 -20.73
N VAL A 1045 9.31 -20.46 -19.52
CA VAL A 1045 8.25 -21.44 -19.27
C VAL A 1045 7.21 -20.89 -18.31
N ILE A 1046 6.02 -20.68 -18.87
CA ILE A 1046 4.73 -21.01 -18.25
C ILE A 1046 4.89 -22.30 -17.42
N ALA A 1047 4.41 -22.28 -16.18
CA ALA A 1047 4.66 -23.24 -15.10
C ALA A 1047 4.48 -24.75 -15.41
N GLY A 1048 5.19 -25.61 -14.63
CA GLY A 1048 4.63 -26.90 -14.16
C GLY A 1048 5.53 -28.15 -14.08
N GLY A 1049 5.84 -28.61 -12.85
CA GLY A 1049 5.64 -30.02 -12.43
C GLY A 1049 6.73 -31.11 -12.63
N GLU A 1050 7.41 -31.45 -11.52
CA GLU A 1050 8.14 -32.67 -11.10
C GLU A 1050 8.54 -33.83 -12.07
N ALA A 1051 9.80 -34.29 -12.00
CA ALA A 1051 10.15 -35.69 -11.61
C ALA A 1051 11.68 -36.02 -11.67
N LEU A 1052 12.18 -36.45 -10.50
CA LEU A 1052 12.99 -37.67 -10.26
C LEU A 1052 14.42 -37.88 -10.86
N VAL A 1053 15.33 -38.08 -9.89
CA VAL A 1053 16.42 -39.09 -9.84
C VAL A 1053 17.73 -38.74 -10.56
N GLY A 1054 18.77 -38.51 -9.76
CA GLY A 1054 20.12 -38.17 -10.21
C GLY A 1054 20.89 -39.29 -10.89
N THR A 1055 22.16 -39.03 -11.21
CA THR A 1055 23.36 -39.87 -10.97
C THR A 1055 24.58 -39.14 -11.57
N TRP A 1056 25.72 -39.25 -10.88
CA TRP A 1056 27.05 -38.76 -11.27
C TRP A 1056 27.63 -39.47 -12.52
N CYS A 1057 28.46 -38.77 -13.34
CA CYS A 1057 29.88 -39.11 -13.63
C CYS A 1057 30.45 -38.51 -14.95
N PHE A 1058 31.60 -37.83 -14.82
CA PHE A 1058 32.84 -37.85 -15.63
C PHE A 1058 32.84 -38.14 -17.15
N GLY A 1059 33.31 -37.15 -17.94
CA GLY A 1059 34.57 -37.19 -18.72
C GLY A 1059 34.64 -37.94 -20.06
N CYS A 1060 35.01 -37.23 -21.15
CA CYS A 1060 36.21 -37.45 -22.01
C CYS A 1060 36.11 -36.81 -23.42
N HIS A 1061 37.09 -35.94 -23.74
CA HIS A 1061 37.80 -35.67 -25.03
C HIS A 1061 37.11 -35.79 -26.42
N GLY A 1062 37.36 -34.78 -27.28
CA GLY A 1062 37.00 -34.63 -28.72
C GLY A 1062 37.64 -35.65 -29.71
N PRO A 1063 37.83 -35.38 -31.03
CA PRO A 1063 38.05 -34.07 -31.71
C PRO A 1063 37.49 -33.89 -33.17
N ASP A 1064 37.80 -32.73 -33.80
CA ASP A 1064 37.97 -32.37 -35.25
C ASP A 1064 36.83 -32.62 -36.28
N GLY A 1065 36.49 -31.80 -37.30
CA GLY A 1065 37.01 -30.55 -37.88
C GLY A 1065 36.55 -30.38 -39.37
N GLY A 1066 36.24 -29.14 -39.82
CA GLY A 1066 36.29 -28.58 -41.20
C GLY A 1066 35.15 -28.90 -42.21
N GLY A 1067 34.64 -28.04 -43.11
CA GLY A 1067 34.88 -26.61 -43.45
C GLY A 1067 34.52 -26.26 -44.93
N GLY A 1068 33.82 -25.12 -45.15
CA GLY A 1068 33.86 -24.18 -46.32
C GLY A 1068 32.84 -24.30 -47.48
N LYS A 1069 32.48 -23.26 -48.28
CA LYS A 1069 32.59 -21.76 -48.32
C LYS A 1069 31.85 -21.21 -49.60
N ALA A 1070 31.55 -19.88 -49.63
CA ALA A 1070 31.33 -18.90 -50.76
C ALA A 1070 29.87 -18.47 -51.13
N PHE A 1071 29.42 -17.22 -51.41
CA PHE A 1071 29.77 -15.74 -51.41
C PHE A 1071 28.53 -14.96 -52.03
N PRO A 1072 28.38 -13.59 -52.17
CA PRO A 1072 28.91 -12.36 -51.48
C PRO A 1072 27.95 -11.10 -51.25
N GLY A 1073 28.22 -10.29 -50.19
CA GLY A 1073 28.22 -8.78 -50.07
C GLY A 1073 26.92 -7.97 -49.75
N PRO A 1074 26.95 -6.69 -49.24
CA PRO A 1074 27.91 -5.99 -48.34
C PRO A 1074 27.28 -5.01 -47.27
N SER A 1075 27.83 -4.89 -46.06
CA SER A 1075 27.95 -3.63 -45.25
C SER A 1075 28.73 -3.89 -43.94
N LEU A 1076 28.97 -2.84 -43.16
CA LEU A 1076 30.07 -2.60 -42.21
C LEU A 1076 29.90 -3.26 -40.82
N ARG A 1077 30.96 -3.87 -40.25
CA ARG A 1077 31.24 -4.10 -38.79
C ARG A 1077 32.56 -4.90 -38.58
N ASP A 1078 33.41 -4.44 -37.63
CA ASP A 1078 34.23 -5.12 -36.58
C ASP A 1078 34.97 -6.48 -36.80
N LYS A 1079 36.08 -6.91 -36.15
CA LYS A 1079 37.05 -6.43 -35.13
C LYS A 1079 38.25 -7.46 -35.06
N THR A 1080 39.41 -7.05 -34.49
CA THR A 1080 40.50 -7.84 -33.81
C THR A 1080 41.79 -8.35 -34.53
N ARG A 1081 42.81 -8.52 -33.66
CA ARG A 1081 44.21 -9.02 -33.69
C ARG A 1081 44.75 -9.92 -34.85
N THR A 1082 45.94 -9.49 -35.32
CA THR A 1082 47.16 -10.25 -35.69
C THR A 1082 47.25 -11.09 -36.98
N ASP A 1083 47.76 -10.46 -38.04
CA ASP A 1083 48.71 -11.05 -38.99
C ASP A 1083 49.57 -9.93 -39.61
N ILE A 1084 50.89 -10.15 -39.73
CA ILE A 1084 51.84 -9.26 -40.42
C ILE A 1084 52.18 -9.93 -41.76
N TRP A 1085 52.16 -9.19 -42.88
CA TRP A 1085 53.32 -8.97 -43.79
C TRP A 1085 52.94 -8.60 -45.25
N ALA A 1086 53.29 -7.34 -45.60
CA ALA A 1086 54.06 -6.91 -46.80
C ALA A 1086 53.41 -5.95 -47.83
N LYS A 1087 54.05 -4.76 -47.93
CA LYS A 1087 54.23 -3.83 -49.06
C LYS A 1087 53.03 -3.00 -49.57
N LEU A 1088 53.17 -1.66 -49.44
CA LEU A 1088 53.29 -0.66 -50.52
C LEU A 1088 53.52 0.73 -49.88
N ILE A 1089 54.76 1.22 -49.77
CA ILE A 1089 55.34 2.31 -50.59
C ILE A 1089 54.36 3.49 -50.80
N SER A 1090 54.46 4.54 -49.96
CA SER A 1090 54.83 5.96 -50.24
C SER A 1090 54.48 6.60 -51.62
N PRO A 1091 54.41 7.95 -51.83
CA PRO A 1091 54.34 9.16 -50.95
C PRO A 1091 53.28 10.21 -51.42
N THR A 1092 53.40 11.45 -50.90
CA THR A 1092 52.91 12.79 -51.36
C THR A 1092 51.72 13.31 -50.56
N ASP A 1093 51.65 14.54 -50.01
CA ASP A 1093 52.49 15.73 -50.08
C ASP A 1093 52.36 16.57 -48.78
N HIS A 1094 53.45 17.28 -48.45
CA HIS A 1094 53.57 18.46 -47.55
C HIS A 1094 52.59 19.62 -47.91
N PRO A 1095 52.62 20.83 -47.29
CA PRO A 1095 53.30 21.34 -46.07
C PRO A 1095 52.47 22.30 -45.17
N GLY A 1096 53.01 22.61 -43.98
CA GLY A 1096 53.09 23.98 -43.44
C GLY A 1096 51.96 24.42 -42.50
N GLY A 1097 52.20 25.10 -41.38
CA GLY A 1097 53.41 25.62 -40.71
C GLY A 1097 53.03 25.84 -39.24
N ALA A 1098 53.91 25.56 -38.26
CA ALA A 1098 54.84 26.52 -37.65
C ALA A 1098 54.10 27.81 -37.21
N HIS A 1099 53.94 28.08 -35.91
CA HIS A 1099 54.87 28.86 -35.06
C HIS A 1099 54.13 29.11 -33.71
N ASP A 1100 54.69 29.17 -32.49
CA ASP A 1100 56.02 29.59 -32.03
C ASP A 1100 56.37 29.04 -30.62
N GLU A 1101 57.66 28.72 -30.48
CA GLU A 1101 58.64 28.84 -29.38
C GLU A 1101 58.30 28.60 -27.89
N PHE A 1102 59.00 27.58 -27.36
CA PHE A 1102 59.31 27.25 -25.97
C PHE A 1102 60.18 28.31 -25.28
N THR A 1103 60.03 28.45 -23.96
CA THR A 1103 60.81 29.41 -23.15
C THR A 1103 61.77 28.73 -22.18
N GLN A 1104 62.63 29.55 -21.59
CA GLN A 1104 63.85 29.22 -20.85
C GLN A 1104 63.63 28.57 -19.47
N GLN A 1105 62.47 27.96 -19.24
CA GLN A 1105 62.12 27.18 -18.05
C GLN A 1105 62.22 25.67 -18.34
N ASP A 1106 61.98 25.24 -19.58
CA ASP A 1106 62.04 23.85 -20.03
C ASP A 1106 63.47 23.27 -20.08
N PHE A 1107 64.50 24.13 -19.94
CA PHE A 1107 65.91 23.75 -19.92
C PHE A 1107 66.51 23.62 -18.51
N ALA A 1108 65.78 23.99 -17.45
CA ALA A 1108 66.26 23.85 -16.07
C ALA A 1108 65.97 22.46 -15.49
N ASP A 1109 64.91 21.80 -15.94
CA ASP A 1109 64.48 20.49 -15.39
C ASP A 1109 65.22 19.29 -16.02
N LEU A 1110 65.88 19.51 -17.18
CA LEU A 1110 66.65 18.48 -17.88
C LEU A 1110 68.06 18.25 -17.31
N GLU A 1111 68.60 19.18 -16.51
CA GLU A 1111 69.95 19.06 -15.91
C GLU A 1111 69.98 18.36 -14.54
N ALA A 1112 68.83 18.07 -13.92
CA ALA A 1112 68.77 17.31 -12.66
C ALA A 1112 68.69 15.78 -12.86
N PHE A 1113 68.29 15.32 -14.04
CA PHE A 1113 67.95 13.90 -14.27
C PHE A 1113 69.13 12.98 -14.65
N LEU A 1114 70.35 13.47 -14.91
CA LEU A 1114 71.40 12.63 -15.53
C LEU A 1114 72.86 12.84 -15.05
N ALA A 1115 73.14 13.00 -13.75
CA ALA A 1115 74.54 12.90 -13.29
C ALA A 1115 74.78 12.44 -11.82
N ASP A 1116 75.17 11.16 -11.71
CA ASP A 1116 76.00 10.48 -10.67
C ASP A 1116 75.23 9.72 -9.56
N GLY A 1117 75.31 8.39 -9.38
CA GLY A 1117 76.21 7.36 -9.90
C GLY A 1117 76.39 6.25 -8.84
N GLY A 1118 75.88 5.02 -9.09
CA GLY A 1118 75.84 3.97 -8.08
C GLY A 1118 77.18 3.32 -7.69
N SER A 1119 77.30 2.76 -6.47
CA SER A 1119 77.96 1.46 -6.21
C SER A 1119 77.94 0.92 -4.75
N ARG A 1120 77.45 -0.34 -4.63
CA ARG A 1120 77.96 -1.50 -3.83
C ARG A 1120 77.57 -1.70 -2.34
N GLY A 1121 76.79 -2.76 -2.10
CA GLY A 1121 77.19 -3.91 -1.26
C GLY A 1121 76.38 -4.18 0.02
N ARG A 1122 75.49 -5.19 0.00
CA ARG A 1122 74.96 -5.91 1.21
C ARG A 1122 76.14 -6.57 1.98
N PRO A 1123 76.15 -6.75 3.32
CA PRO A 1123 74.98 -7.26 4.09
C PRO A 1123 74.80 -6.81 5.57
N ASP A 1124 73.57 -7.04 6.02
CA ASP A 1124 73.12 -7.56 7.34
C ASP A 1124 72.50 -6.60 8.37
N LEU A 1125 71.38 -7.10 8.92
CA LEU A 1125 70.60 -6.71 10.10
C LEU A 1125 69.51 -5.63 9.92
N VAL A 1126 68.26 -6.11 9.77
CA VAL A 1126 67.01 -5.71 10.49
C VAL A 1126 66.98 -4.27 11.02
N PRO A 1127 65.92 -3.52 10.73
CA PRO A 1127 65.96 -2.61 9.63
C PRO A 1127 65.70 -1.19 10.13
N ASP A 1128 66.57 -0.30 9.70
CA ASP A 1128 66.38 1.13 9.87
C ASP A 1128 66.53 1.74 8.48
N ILE A 1129 65.76 2.71 8.04
CA ILE A 1129 64.44 3.22 8.41
C ILE A 1129 64.34 4.37 7.39
N CYS A 1130 63.40 4.32 6.46
CA CYS A 1130 62.61 5.50 6.13
C CYS A 1130 63.28 6.64 5.36
N GLN A 1131 64.20 6.37 4.43
CA GLN A 1131 64.77 7.49 3.67
C GLN A 1131 64.98 7.08 2.22
N GLU A 1132 63.91 7.18 1.43
CA GLU A 1132 63.79 8.28 0.46
C GLU A 1132 62.30 8.67 0.28
N LEU A 1133 61.90 9.70 1.04
CA LEU A 1133 61.04 10.83 0.64
C LEU A 1133 59.63 10.56 0.11
N GLU A 1134 59.02 9.45 0.51
CA GLU A 1134 57.57 9.31 0.55
C GLU A 1134 57.20 9.01 2.01
N ASP A 1135 56.49 9.99 2.57
CA ASP A 1135 55.94 10.11 3.92
C ASP A 1135 54.55 10.68 3.66
N CYS A 1136 53.65 9.77 3.32
CA CYS A 1136 52.41 10.09 2.62
C CYS A 1136 51.44 10.95 3.45
N ASP A 1137 51.48 10.79 4.78
CA ASP A 1137 50.56 11.38 5.73
C ASP A 1137 51.22 12.54 6.48
N ASP A 1138 52.46 12.88 6.07
CA ASP A 1138 53.29 13.98 6.56
C ASP A 1138 53.55 13.90 8.09
N ASP A 1139 53.53 12.69 8.68
CA ASP A 1139 53.70 12.50 10.12
C ASP A 1139 55.17 12.60 10.59
N GLY A 1140 56.10 12.56 9.63
CA GLY A 1140 57.54 12.67 9.84
C GLY A 1140 58.28 11.34 9.94
N THR A 1141 57.58 10.21 9.76
CA THR A 1141 58.10 8.83 9.73
C THR A 1141 57.83 8.26 8.35
N SER A 1142 58.86 7.88 7.60
CA SER A 1142 58.57 7.47 6.21
C SER A 1142 57.92 6.07 6.11
N ASP A 1143 57.04 5.98 5.13
CA ASP A 1143 56.20 4.86 4.74
C ASP A 1143 56.84 3.47 4.93
N GLY A 1144 58.03 3.28 4.34
CA GLY A 1144 58.73 2.00 4.36
C GLY A 1144 59.06 1.45 5.77
N CYS A 1145 59.00 2.26 6.82
CA CYS A 1145 59.25 1.80 8.20
C CYS A 1145 58.02 1.53 8.99
N GLU A 1146 56.95 2.24 8.68
CA GLU A 1146 55.67 1.98 9.28
C GLU A 1146 55.22 0.58 8.90
N LEU A 1147 55.44 0.19 7.64
CA LEU A 1147 55.29 -1.18 7.15
C LEU A 1147 56.18 -2.19 7.87
N GLU A 1148 57.46 -1.86 8.02
CA GLU A 1148 58.44 -2.79 8.56
C GLU A 1148 58.29 -2.96 10.09
N SER A 1149 57.73 -1.95 10.76
CA SER A 1149 57.36 -2.00 12.18
C SER A 1149 55.96 -2.59 12.42
N GLY A 1150 55.13 -2.67 11.38
CA GLY A 1150 53.75 -3.19 11.41
C GLY A 1150 52.76 -2.24 12.09
N THR A 1151 53.07 -0.94 12.17
CA THR A 1151 52.14 0.08 12.68
C THR A 1151 51.09 0.46 11.65
N GLN A 1152 51.42 0.33 10.37
CA GLN A 1152 50.49 0.43 9.24
C GLN A 1152 50.47 -0.88 8.44
N LEU A 1153 49.39 -1.15 7.72
CA LEU A 1153 49.17 -2.38 6.95
C LEU A 1153 49.60 -2.17 5.49
N ASP A 1154 50.07 -3.24 4.84
CA ASP A 1154 50.28 -3.33 3.39
C ASP A 1154 49.68 -4.67 2.95
N LEU A 1155 48.37 -4.65 2.70
CA LEU A 1155 47.57 -5.83 2.43
C LEU A 1155 47.77 -6.33 1.01
N ASN A 1156 48.16 -5.46 0.07
CA ASN A 1156 48.42 -5.81 -1.33
C ASN A 1156 49.90 -6.24 -1.59
N TYR A 1157 50.78 -6.04 -0.61
CA TYR A 1157 52.22 -6.39 -0.58
C TYR A 1157 53.08 -5.70 -1.63
N ASP A 1158 52.71 -4.50 -2.05
CA ASP A 1158 53.45 -3.77 -3.09
C ASP A 1158 54.59 -2.88 -2.54
N GLY A 1159 54.62 -2.69 -1.22
CA GLY A 1159 55.69 -2.02 -0.49
C GLY A 1159 55.46 -0.55 -0.14
N VAL A 1160 54.21 -0.06 -0.17
CA VAL A 1160 53.75 1.25 0.35
C VAL A 1160 52.59 1.01 1.36
N PRO A 1161 52.49 1.74 2.50
CA PRO A 1161 51.37 1.60 3.43
C PRO A 1161 50.02 1.79 2.77
N ASP A 1162 49.06 0.93 3.08
CA ASP A 1162 47.71 0.99 2.51
C ASP A 1162 47.08 2.37 2.77
N ASP A 1163 47.33 2.99 3.92
CA ASP A 1163 46.82 4.32 4.28
C ASP A 1163 47.64 5.47 3.62
N CYS A 1164 48.76 5.12 2.98
CA CYS A 1164 49.66 6.00 2.22
C CYS A 1164 49.55 5.88 0.71
N GLN A 1165 49.02 4.76 0.28
CA GLN A 1165 48.44 4.71 -1.02
C GLN A 1165 47.11 5.43 -0.85
N ASP A 1166 46.98 6.59 -1.49
CA ASP A 1166 45.73 6.82 -2.21
C ASP A 1166 45.64 5.66 -3.22
N GLU A 1167 45.38 4.43 -2.77
CA GLU A 1167 44.97 3.36 -3.67
C GLU A 1167 43.55 3.79 -4.02
N PRO A 1168 43.35 4.32 -5.23
CA PRO A 1168 42.03 4.72 -5.63
C PRO A 1168 41.17 3.46 -5.52
N CYS A 1169 40.08 3.56 -4.77
CA CYS A 1169 39.17 2.44 -4.63
C CYS A 1169 38.89 1.84 -6.01
N PRO A 1170 39.18 0.55 -6.24
CA PRO A 1170 38.90 -0.06 -7.53
C PRO A 1170 37.39 0.05 -7.78
N GLY A 1171 36.96 0.89 -8.70
CA GLY A 1171 35.55 1.23 -8.90
C GLY A 1171 35.17 2.68 -8.60
N ASP A 1172 36.07 3.53 -8.13
CA ASP A 1172 35.84 4.98 -8.11
C ASP A 1172 36.16 5.55 -9.50
N ILE A 1173 35.15 5.50 -10.36
CA ILE A 1173 35.23 5.93 -11.76
C ILE A 1173 35.08 7.45 -11.88
N SER A 1174 34.37 8.07 -10.95
CA SER A 1174 34.17 9.51 -10.87
C SER A 1174 35.43 10.23 -10.37
N GLY A 1175 36.34 9.51 -9.70
CA GLY A 1175 37.64 9.97 -9.22
C GLY A 1175 37.53 10.84 -7.97
N ASN A 1176 36.51 10.63 -7.14
CA ASN A 1176 36.22 11.46 -5.97
C ASN A 1176 36.80 10.90 -4.65
N GLY A 1177 37.43 9.72 -4.69
CA GLY A 1177 38.02 8.99 -3.56
C GLY A 1177 37.08 7.96 -2.91
N VAL A 1178 35.84 7.75 -3.37
CA VAL A 1178 34.85 6.87 -2.73
C VAL A 1178 33.97 6.18 -3.78
N VAL A 1179 33.69 4.88 -3.63
CA VAL A 1179 32.78 4.16 -4.55
C VAL A 1179 31.33 4.32 -4.12
N ASP A 1180 30.58 5.19 -4.80
CA ASP A 1180 29.19 5.52 -4.48
C ASP A 1180 28.30 5.73 -5.72
N VAL A 1181 27.12 6.32 -5.52
CA VAL A 1181 26.12 6.54 -6.58
C VAL A 1181 26.68 7.37 -7.73
N SER A 1182 27.66 8.24 -7.47
CA SER A 1182 28.34 9.04 -8.50
C SER A 1182 29.02 8.16 -9.55
N ASP A 1183 29.67 7.07 -9.13
CA ASP A 1183 30.38 6.15 -10.01
C ASP A 1183 29.41 5.26 -10.80
N LEU A 1184 28.33 4.83 -10.14
CA LEU A 1184 27.23 4.13 -10.80
C LEU A 1184 26.58 4.99 -11.87
N LEU A 1185 26.30 6.26 -11.56
CA LEU A 1185 25.74 7.19 -12.52
C LEU A 1185 26.72 7.48 -13.66
N GLN A 1186 28.02 7.53 -13.40
CA GLN A 1186 29.04 7.70 -14.44
C GLN A 1186 29.10 6.47 -15.36
N VAL A 1187 29.03 5.25 -14.81
CA VAL A 1187 28.94 3.96 -15.55
C VAL A 1187 27.62 3.85 -16.32
N ILE A 1188 26.50 4.23 -15.71
CA ILE A 1188 25.17 4.23 -16.36
C ILE A 1188 25.13 5.30 -17.46
N SER A 1189 25.78 6.46 -17.27
CA SER A 1189 25.84 7.51 -18.30
C SER A 1189 26.68 7.10 -19.51
N ASP A 1190 27.70 6.27 -19.28
CA ASP A 1190 28.55 5.71 -20.31
C ASP A 1190 28.07 4.31 -20.77
N TRP A 1191 26.90 3.84 -20.32
CA TRP A 1191 26.38 2.48 -20.54
C TRP A 1191 26.26 2.15 -22.02
N GLY A 1192 26.89 1.05 -22.44
CA GLY A 1192 26.99 0.64 -23.83
C GLY A 1192 28.02 1.41 -24.66
N ALA A 1193 28.73 2.41 -24.11
CA ALA A 1193 29.86 3.03 -24.80
C ALA A 1193 30.98 1.99 -25.00
N SER A 1194 31.39 1.76 -26.25
CA SER A 1194 32.55 0.93 -26.57
C SER A 1194 33.82 1.80 -26.55
N GLY A 1195 34.57 1.73 -25.44
CA GLY A 1195 35.79 2.55 -25.21
C GLY A 1195 35.56 3.90 -24.52
N GLY A 1196 34.50 4.04 -23.71
CA GLY A 1196 34.23 5.22 -22.88
C GLY A 1196 35.10 5.30 -21.61
N PRO A 1197 35.16 6.45 -20.91
CA PRO A 1197 36.08 6.69 -19.78
C PRO A 1197 36.01 5.62 -18.68
N SER A 1198 34.81 5.09 -18.41
CA SER A 1198 34.46 4.12 -17.36
C SER A 1198 34.85 2.66 -17.67
N ASP A 1199 35.12 2.32 -18.94
CA ASP A 1199 35.61 1.00 -19.39
C ASP A 1199 37.11 1.03 -19.82
N CYS A 1200 37.71 2.22 -19.97
CA CYS A 1200 39.10 2.40 -20.43
C CYS A 1200 40.15 2.79 -19.37
N ALA A 1201 39.80 3.01 -18.11
CA ALA A 1201 40.75 3.48 -17.09
C ALA A 1201 41.40 2.33 -16.28
N SER A 1202 42.56 1.86 -16.75
CA SER A 1202 43.36 0.79 -16.16
C SER A 1202 44.11 1.14 -14.86
N SER A 1203 43.50 1.89 -13.93
CA SER A 1203 44.06 2.10 -12.58
C SER A 1203 43.05 2.44 -11.47
N ALA A 1204 41.74 2.58 -11.76
CA ALA A 1204 40.66 2.74 -10.76
C ALA A 1204 39.26 2.33 -11.29
N GLY A 1205 39.14 1.90 -12.55
CA GLY A 1205 37.84 1.68 -13.21
C GLY A 1205 37.31 0.24 -13.13
N ALA A 1206 36.10 0.06 -13.64
CA ALA A 1206 35.41 -1.22 -13.72
C ALA A 1206 36.08 -2.19 -14.73
N ILE A 1207 35.44 -3.33 -14.99
CA ILE A 1207 36.05 -4.47 -15.69
C ILE A 1207 36.41 -4.06 -17.13
N PRO A 1208 37.69 -3.94 -17.51
CA PRO A 1208 38.08 -3.35 -18.79
C PRO A 1208 37.96 -4.38 -19.91
N ASP A 1209 36.74 -4.60 -20.39
CA ASP A 1209 36.41 -5.59 -21.40
C ASP A 1209 36.04 -5.00 -22.77
N GLY A 1210 35.90 -3.67 -22.85
CA GLY A 1210 35.68 -2.91 -24.08
C GLY A 1210 34.24 -2.40 -24.27
N THR A 1211 33.35 -2.54 -23.26
CA THR A 1211 32.01 -1.92 -23.20
C THR A 1211 31.52 -1.76 -21.76
N VAL A 1212 31.08 -0.55 -21.35
CA VAL A 1212 30.48 -0.33 -20.01
C VAL A 1212 29.13 -1.05 -19.90
N ASN A 1213 28.99 -2.06 -19.06
CA ASN A 1213 27.81 -2.93 -18.99
C ASN A 1213 27.54 -3.43 -17.55
N VAL A 1214 26.57 -4.35 -17.38
CA VAL A 1214 26.19 -4.88 -16.06
C VAL A 1214 27.35 -5.42 -15.26
N SER A 1215 28.36 -5.98 -15.93
CA SER A 1215 29.57 -6.49 -15.29
C SER A 1215 30.36 -5.37 -14.60
N ASP A 1216 30.36 -4.17 -15.19
CA ASP A 1216 30.98 -2.98 -14.62
C ASP A 1216 30.17 -2.44 -13.44
N LEU A 1217 28.85 -2.32 -13.61
CA LEU A 1217 27.92 -1.87 -12.57
C LEU A 1217 27.99 -2.75 -11.31
N LEU A 1218 28.03 -4.07 -11.51
CA LEU A 1218 28.20 -5.05 -10.45
C LEU A 1218 29.62 -5.02 -9.85
N TYR A 1219 30.64 -4.69 -10.64
CA TYR A 1219 31.99 -4.48 -10.11
C TYR A 1219 32.02 -3.25 -9.19
N ILE A 1220 31.44 -2.11 -9.59
CA ILE A 1220 31.29 -0.90 -8.74
C ILE A 1220 30.51 -1.23 -7.45
N ILE A 1221 29.34 -1.88 -7.56
CA ILE A 1221 28.55 -2.29 -6.40
C ILE A 1221 29.30 -3.28 -5.50
N SER A 1222 30.16 -4.14 -6.06
CA SER A 1222 30.95 -5.07 -5.26
C SER A 1222 32.03 -4.38 -4.42
N GLN A 1223 32.43 -3.18 -4.82
CA GLN A 1223 33.43 -2.34 -4.14
C GLN A 1223 32.75 -1.16 -3.40
N TRP A 1224 31.40 -1.19 -3.28
CA TRP A 1224 30.57 -0.12 -2.71
C TRP A 1224 30.97 0.25 -1.28
N GLY A 1225 31.18 1.53 -1.05
CA GLY A 1225 31.62 2.05 0.26
C GLY A 1225 33.11 1.86 0.54
N CYS A 1226 33.92 1.42 -0.43
CA CYS A 1226 35.36 1.63 -0.37
C CYS A 1226 35.64 3.14 -0.35
N VAL A 1227 36.53 3.58 0.54
CA VAL A 1227 37.05 4.95 0.64
C VAL A 1227 38.57 4.84 0.52
N GLY A 1228 39.14 5.47 -0.51
CA GLY A 1228 40.58 5.51 -0.80
C GLY A 1228 41.28 6.64 -0.07
#